data_AF-A0A150TME7-F1
#
_entry.id   AF-A0A150TME7-F1
#
_cell.length_a   1.000
_cell.length_b   1.000
_cell.length_c   1.000
_cell.angle_alpha   90.00
_cell.angle_beta   90.00
_cell.angle_gamma   90.00
#
_symmetry.space_group_name_H-M   'P 1'
#
loop_
_entity.id
_entity.type
_entity.pdbx_description
1 polymer ?
#
loop_
_entity_poly.entity_id
_entity_poly.type
_entity_poly.pdbx_seq_one_letter_code
_entity_poly.pdbx_strand_id
1 'polypeptide(L)'
;MRPEEAKVDVYLGAKRVRLDPRASIGKGGEADVFDLGDGRALKVWKTPDHPDYAGQDAEQRAAQDRIERHQDKLRAFPGALPAQVIAPAELATDKSKKRIVGYAMRLVRGAEPLLRYGEPSMRHGGLSSAAVSEVLAGLHRTVEAIHGRGVVIGDFNDLNVLVAGGEAFVIDADSFQFGPFLCQVFTERFVDPLLCDPSLPRPALGRPYSQDSDWYAFAVMVMQSLLCVGPYGGVFRPRSAAARVPECARPLRRITVFDREVRYPKPAIPYRVLPDDLLDALYRVFVKDQRGVFPRRLLEDLAWTRCASCGVEHARPACPTCAGTAPAAVKASTVVHGEVLATRLLSTRGVILAASAGPGGLAYLVHEGGRFLREDGSVVLSGAPHPAMRFAVQGRATLIGRGGEFVVLSPGAAPERIPVDCLGTSPAFGVNERARYWTRGGKLLRSGRPGAAALSGEAGAVAMGDVLAGQTVFWVGPRFGLGFYRAGNVSIAFVFDAERPGLKDTVKLPFPGGKLTSATCVFDGAAPRAGRGRAWLFLAAEQAGRTVHRCVVVGEDGAVEAVADGEGGGGSWLGALTGKCAASGFLLSATDGGVVRVEVRGGALVETRQFPGTEPFVTQASRLLVGPEGLFVVDAQAITLLRIA
;
A
#
# COMPACT_ATOMS: atom_id res chain seq x y z
N MET A 1 -4.77 21.73 -19.77
CA MET A 1 -3.44 22.29 -20.10
C MET A 1 -2.69 21.25 -20.91
N ARG A 2 -2.16 21.59 -22.09
CA ARG A 2 -1.41 20.63 -22.92
C ARG A 2 -0.08 20.29 -22.23
N PRO A 3 0.46 19.05 -22.34
CA PRO A 3 1.69 18.61 -21.66
C PRO A 3 3.00 19.31 -22.08
N GLU A 4 2.94 20.43 -22.81
CA GLU A 4 4.12 21.06 -23.41
C GLU A 4 4.79 22.14 -22.55
N GLU A 5 4.15 22.65 -21.50
CA GLU A 5 4.55 23.93 -20.85
C GLU A 5 5.36 23.81 -19.54
N ALA A 6 5.93 22.65 -19.22
CA ALA A 6 6.89 22.55 -18.10
C ALA A 6 8.08 21.64 -18.46
N LYS A 7 8.71 21.87 -19.61
CA LYS A 7 9.95 21.16 -19.98
C LYS A 7 11.13 21.81 -19.26
N VAL A 8 11.49 21.30 -18.08
CA VAL A 8 12.75 21.66 -17.41
C VAL A 8 13.87 20.86 -18.05
N ASP A 9 14.85 21.55 -18.64
CA ASP A 9 16.08 20.93 -19.15
C ASP A 9 17.09 20.81 -18.00
N VAL A 10 17.61 19.61 -17.75
CA VAL A 10 18.73 19.39 -16.83
C VAL A 10 19.97 18.88 -17.57
N TYR A 11 21.14 19.00 -16.96
CA TYR A 11 22.41 18.65 -17.61
C TYR A 11 23.15 17.58 -16.80
N LEU A 12 23.50 16.48 -17.47
CA LEU A 12 24.41 15.45 -16.97
C LEU A 12 25.74 15.62 -17.71
N GLY A 13 26.71 16.27 -17.05
CA GLY A 13 27.97 16.70 -17.66
C GLY A 13 27.75 17.68 -18.83
N ALA A 14 27.99 17.22 -20.06
CA ALA A 14 27.72 17.98 -21.28
C ALA A 14 26.37 17.65 -21.93
N LYS A 15 25.74 16.53 -21.53
CA LYS A 15 24.51 16.03 -22.13
C LYS A 15 23.31 16.75 -21.54
N ARG A 16 22.51 17.38 -22.41
CA ARG A 16 21.19 17.89 -22.05
C ARG A 16 20.19 16.74 -21.97
N VAL A 17 19.48 16.65 -20.86
CA VAL A 17 18.39 15.70 -20.63
C VAL A 17 17.09 16.49 -20.48
N ARG A 18 16.10 16.16 -21.30
CA ARG A 18 14.76 16.72 -21.22
C ARG A 18 13.87 15.79 -20.41
N LEU A 19 13.25 16.32 -19.35
CA LEU A 19 12.35 15.55 -18.51
C LEU A 19 11.05 15.26 -19.27
N ASP A 20 10.75 13.98 -19.47
CA ASP A 20 9.47 13.50 -20.04
C ASP A 20 8.60 12.95 -18.89
N PRO A 21 7.40 13.49 -18.63
CA PRO A 21 6.47 12.94 -17.65
C PRO A 21 6.17 11.45 -17.85
N ARG A 22 6.19 10.93 -19.09
CA ARG A 22 6.00 9.50 -19.37
C ARG A 22 7.12 8.63 -18.81
N ALA A 23 8.31 9.20 -18.66
CA ALA A 23 9.46 8.54 -18.08
C ALA A 23 9.52 8.70 -16.55
N SER A 24 8.56 9.40 -15.93
CA SER A 24 8.49 9.50 -14.46
C SER A 24 8.23 8.11 -13.89
N ILE A 25 9.05 7.65 -12.96
CA ILE A 25 8.92 6.33 -12.31
C ILE A 25 8.66 6.46 -10.81
N GLY A 26 8.71 7.68 -10.28
CA GLY A 26 8.40 7.97 -8.90
C GLY A 26 8.23 9.46 -8.66
N LYS A 27 7.23 9.80 -7.85
CA LYS A 27 6.98 11.14 -7.34
C LYS A 27 7.08 11.11 -5.82
N GLY A 28 8.24 11.51 -5.29
CA GLY A 28 8.52 11.57 -3.85
C GLY A 28 8.05 12.88 -3.22
N GLY A 29 8.19 13.02 -1.90
CA GLY A 29 7.91 14.29 -1.23
C GLY A 29 8.89 15.40 -1.63
N GLU A 30 10.15 15.05 -1.90
CA GLU A 30 11.25 16.00 -2.10
C GLU A 30 11.76 16.08 -3.54
N ALA A 31 11.49 15.06 -4.35
CA ALA A 31 12.05 14.92 -5.69
C ALA A 31 11.15 14.08 -6.59
N ASP A 32 11.30 14.28 -7.89
CA ASP A 32 10.75 13.41 -8.94
C ASP A 32 11.88 12.56 -9.53
N VAL A 33 11.54 11.31 -9.88
CA VAL A 33 12.49 10.33 -10.42
C VAL A 33 12.05 9.94 -11.82
N PHE A 34 12.98 9.97 -12.78
CA PHE A 34 12.76 9.67 -14.18
C PHE A 34 13.66 8.53 -14.67
N ASP A 35 13.14 7.56 -15.43
CA ASP A 35 13.94 6.56 -16.12
C ASP A 35 14.64 7.20 -17.32
N LEU A 36 15.98 7.09 -17.39
CA LEU A 36 16.76 7.61 -18.52
C LEU A 36 16.80 6.66 -19.72
N GLY A 37 16.24 5.46 -19.60
CA GLY A 37 16.20 4.44 -20.65
C GLY A 37 17.51 3.68 -20.85
N ASP A 38 18.60 4.08 -20.19
CA ASP A 38 19.93 3.48 -20.29
C ASP A 38 20.31 2.67 -19.04
N GLY A 39 19.32 2.29 -18.22
CA GLY A 39 19.52 1.56 -16.96
C GLY A 39 19.81 2.49 -15.76
N ARG A 40 19.78 3.80 -15.96
CA ARG A 40 19.87 4.80 -14.89
C ARG A 40 18.53 5.49 -14.65
N ALA A 41 18.38 6.00 -13.44
CA ALA A 41 17.31 6.90 -13.05
C ALA A 41 17.89 8.26 -12.71
N LEU A 42 17.14 9.32 -13.00
CA LEU A 42 17.48 10.69 -12.68
C LEU A 42 16.53 11.20 -11.59
N LYS A 43 17.07 11.51 -10.41
CA LYS A 43 16.37 12.19 -9.32
C LYS A 43 16.55 13.70 -9.50
N VAL A 44 15.46 14.44 -9.58
CA VAL A 44 15.44 15.92 -9.68
C VAL A 44 14.66 16.47 -8.48
N TRP A 45 15.27 17.35 -7.69
CA TRP A 45 14.59 17.89 -6.51
C TRP A 45 13.53 18.92 -6.89
N LYS A 46 12.46 18.94 -6.10
CA LYS A 46 11.38 19.93 -6.22
C LYS A 46 11.86 21.27 -5.68
N THR A 47 11.69 22.32 -6.47
CA THR A 47 11.96 23.69 -6.05
C THR A 47 10.88 24.18 -5.08
N PRO A 48 11.12 25.26 -4.31
CA PRO A 48 10.10 25.86 -3.44
C PRO A 48 8.79 26.23 -4.17
N ASP A 49 8.86 26.56 -5.46
CA ASP A 49 7.70 26.91 -6.28
C ASP A 49 6.94 25.69 -6.85
N HIS A 50 7.37 24.47 -6.51
CA HIS A 50 6.73 23.27 -7.03
C HIS A 50 5.26 23.17 -6.55
N PRO A 51 4.30 22.77 -7.42
CA PRO A 51 2.87 22.74 -7.07
C PRO A 51 2.51 21.94 -5.81
N ASP A 52 3.23 20.86 -5.53
CA ASP A 52 3.02 20.06 -4.30
C ASP A 52 3.32 20.83 -2.99
N TYR A 53 4.06 21.94 -3.05
CA TYR A 53 4.36 22.82 -1.90
C TYR A 53 3.50 24.10 -1.88
N ALA A 54 2.56 24.25 -2.82
CA ALA A 54 1.71 25.43 -2.88
C ALA A 54 0.95 25.64 -1.56
N GLY A 55 1.10 26.83 -0.97
CA GLY A 55 0.49 27.20 0.31
C GLY A 55 1.13 26.55 1.55
N GLN A 56 2.33 25.96 1.43
CA GLN A 56 3.04 25.30 2.52
C GLN A 56 4.41 25.95 2.78
N ASP A 57 4.41 27.16 3.35
CA ASP A 57 5.61 27.98 3.56
C ASP A 57 6.77 27.25 4.27
N ALA A 58 6.45 26.36 5.21
CA ALA A 58 7.45 25.57 5.92
C ALA A 58 8.15 24.56 4.99
N GLU A 59 7.40 23.89 4.12
CA GLU A 59 7.95 22.94 3.12
C GLU A 59 8.75 23.68 2.05
N GLN A 60 8.30 24.87 1.65
CA GLN A 60 9.02 25.72 0.70
C GLN A 60 10.39 26.14 1.25
N ARG A 61 10.45 26.58 2.51
CA ARG A 61 11.71 26.89 3.20
C ARG A 61 12.59 25.65 3.35
N ALA A 62 12.02 24.53 3.78
CA ALA A 62 12.76 23.27 3.91
C ALA A 62 13.36 22.81 2.57
N ALA A 63 12.63 22.96 1.46
CA ALA A 63 13.14 22.67 0.12
C ALA A 63 14.30 23.59 -0.27
N GLN A 64 14.21 24.89 0.02
CA GLN A 64 15.29 25.84 -0.23
C GLN A 64 16.57 25.47 0.53
N ASP A 65 16.45 25.23 1.85
CA ASP A 65 17.58 24.90 2.72
C ASP A 65 18.24 23.57 2.31
N ARG A 66 17.42 22.57 1.94
CA ARG A 66 17.88 21.27 1.45
C ARG A 66 18.68 21.40 0.16
N ILE A 67 18.16 22.14 -0.82
CA ILE A 67 18.83 22.37 -2.12
C ILE A 67 20.17 23.10 -1.92
N GLU A 68 20.24 24.05 -0.99
CA GLU A 68 21.48 24.76 -0.67
C GLU A 68 22.51 23.81 -0.06
N ARG A 69 22.12 23.02 0.93
CA ARG A 69 22.99 22.03 1.57
C ARG A 69 23.49 20.96 0.60
N HIS A 70 22.67 20.58 -0.37
CA HIS A 70 23.04 19.59 -1.39
C HIS A 70 24.17 20.05 -2.30
N GLN A 71 24.44 21.35 -2.40
CA GLN A 71 25.58 21.85 -3.17
C GLN A 71 26.90 21.28 -2.63
N ASP A 72 27.08 21.26 -1.32
CA ASP A 72 28.31 20.76 -0.71
C ASP A 72 28.22 19.26 -0.42
N LYS A 73 27.07 18.81 0.11
CA LYS A 73 26.87 17.40 0.51
C LYS A 73 27.12 16.41 -0.62
N LEU A 74 26.58 16.66 -1.81
CA LEU A 74 26.72 15.69 -2.92
C LEU A 74 28.13 15.64 -3.49
N ARG A 75 28.89 16.73 -3.41
CA ARG A 75 30.30 16.74 -3.83
C ARG A 75 31.18 15.96 -2.87
N ALA A 76 30.81 15.97 -1.59
CA ALA A 76 31.47 15.21 -0.53
C ALA A 76 30.92 13.78 -0.34
N PHE A 77 30.03 13.32 -1.22
CA PHE A 77 29.35 12.04 -1.04
C PHE A 77 30.34 10.88 -0.97
N PRO A 78 30.23 9.97 0.02
CA PRO A 78 31.20 8.89 0.20
C PRO A 78 31.18 7.92 -0.98
N GLY A 79 32.37 7.62 -1.51
CA GLY A 79 32.57 6.57 -2.51
C GLY A 79 32.62 5.16 -1.89
N ALA A 80 32.62 4.14 -2.76
CA ALA A 80 32.81 2.73 -2.38
C ALA A 80 31.80 2.16 -1.36
N LEU A 81 30.57 2.66 -1.38
CA LEU A 81 29.42 2.02 -0.73
C LEU A 81 29.11 0.66 -1.39
N PRO A 82 28.48 -0.29 -0.66
CA PRO A 82 28.08 -1.57 -1.24
C PRO A 82 27.13 -1.37 -2.43
N ALA A 83 27.17 -2.28 -3.41
CA ALA A 83 26.37 -2.17 -4.63
C ALA A 83 24.86 -2.08 -4.34
N GLN A 84 24.41 -2.62 -3.21
CA GLN A 84 23.03 -2.56 -2.73
C GLN A 84 22.58 -1.15 -2.34
N VAL A 85 23.48 -0.18 -2.21
CA VAL A 85 23.13 1.23 -2.03
C VAL A 85 23.02 1.90 -3.39
N ILE A 86 21.85 2.47 -3.68
CA ILE A 86 21.62 3.25 -4.88
C ILE A 86 22.09 4.69 -4.62
N ALA A 87 23.39 4.90 -4.81
CA ALA A 87 24.07 6.16 -4.58
C ALA A 87 24.05 7.09 -5.81
N PRO A 88 24.25 8.41 -5.62
CA PRO A 88 24.57 9.33 -6.70
C PRO A 88 25.78 8.86 -7.51
N ALA A 89 25.60 8.70 -8.82
CA ALA A 89 26.66 8.32 -9.75
C ALA A 89 27.14 9.49 -10.62
N GLU A 90 26.23 10.39 -10.97
CA GLU A 90 26.53 11.58 -11.79
C GLU A 90 25.64 12.74 -11.34
N LEU A 91 26.22 13.92 -11.13
CA LEU A 91 25.46 15.09 -10.68
C LEU A 91 24.69 15.71 -11.85
N ALA A 92 23.42 16.07 -11.60
CA ALA A 92 22.60 16.82 -12.53
C ALA A 92 22.65 18.30 -12.18
N THR A 93 22.91 19.16 -13.17
CA THR A 93 23.01 20.61 -12.98
C THR A 93 21.97 21.38 -13.76
N ASP A 94 21.81 22.64 -13.36
CA ASP A 94 21.09 23.64 -14.13
C ASP A 94 21.81 23.96 -15.46
N LYS A 95 21.20 24.82 -16.29
CA LYS A 95 21.76 25.25 -17.58
C LYS A 95 23.11 25.97 -17.44
N SER A 96 23.32 26.72 -16.37
CA SER A 96 24.60 27.41 -16.14
C SER A 96 25.71 26.47 -15.66
N LYS A 97 25.36 25.22 -15.30
CA LYS A 97 26.23 24.22 -14.68
C LYS A 97 26.83 24.63 -13.34
N LYS A 98 26.27 25.65 -12.69
CA LYS A 98 26.75 26.17 -11.40
C LYS A 98 26.05 25.51 -10.23
N ARG A 99 24.77 25.13 -10.40
CA ARG A 99 23.93 24.60 -9.34
C ARG A 99 23.59 23.15 -9.61
N ILE A 100 23.77 22.32 -8.59
CA ILE A 100 23.29 20.94 -8.59
C ILE A 100 21.78 20.98 -8.36
N VAL A 101 21.02 20.34 -9.25
CA VAL A 101 19.55 20.26 -9.21
C VAL A 101 19.04 18.83 -9.00
N GLY A 102 19.96 17.86 -9.00
CA GLY A 102 19.66 16.45 -8.78
C GLY A 102 20.88 15.57 -9.07
N TYR A 103 20.63 14.29 -9.32
CA TYR A 103 21.67 13.34 -9.71
C TYR A 103 21.08 12.14 -10.46
N ALA A 104 21.90 11.53 -11.30
CA ALA A 104 21.63 10.23 -11.89
C ALA A 104 22.21 9.11 -11.02
N MET A 105 21.52 7.99 -10.98
CA MET A 105 21.85 6.80 -10.18
C MET A 105 21.43 5.54 -10.94
N ARG A 106 21.85 4.36 -10.45
CA ARG A 106 21.39 3.08 -11.01
C ARG A 106 19.89 2.91 -10.83
N LEU A 107 19.18 2.46 -11.86
CA LEU A 107 17.76 2.11 -11.75
C LEU A 107 17.61 0.64 -11.34
N VAL A 108 16.92 0.41 -10.22
CA VAL A 108 16.49 -0.94 -9.80
C VAL A 108 15.15 -1.24 -10.48
N ARG A 109 15.15 -2.12 -11.49
CA ARG A 109 13.94 -2.49 -12.24
C ARG A 109 13.16 -3.60 -11.52
N GLY A 110 11.83 -3.59 -11.68
CA GLY A 110 10.96 -4.63 -11.15
C GLY A 110 10.96 -4.71 -9.62
N ALA A 111 11.29 -3.60 -8.95
CA ALA A 111 11.41 -3.56 -7.51
C ALA A 111 10.08 -3.21 -6.83
N GLU A 112 9.89 -3.71 -5.63
CA GLU A 112 8.80 -3.38 -4.74
C GLU A 112 9.34 -2.72 -3.46
N PRO A 113 8.73 -1.64 -2.95
CA PRO A 113 9.10 -1.11 -1.64
C PRO A 113 8.91 -2.18 -0.55
N LEU A 114 9.82 -2.25 0.41
CA LEU A 114 9.75 -3.16 1.55
C LEU A 114 8.48 -2.94 2.37
N LEU A 115 7.90 -1.73 2.35
CA LEU A 115 6.58 -1.43 2.92
C LEU A 115 5.54 -2.51 2.56
N ARG A 116 5.51 -2.93 1.29
CA ARG A 116 4.56 -3.95 0.81
C ARG A 116 4.77 -5.30 1.48
N TYR A 117 6.01 -5.65 1.85
CA TYR A 117 6.33 -6.91 2.52
C TYR A 117 5.71 -6.99 3.93
N GLY A 118 5.32 -5.85 4.52
CA GLY A 118 4.52 -5.78 5.75
C GLY A 118 3.00 -5.80 5.55
N GLU A 119 2.52 -5.92 4.31
CA GLU A 119 1.08 -5.99 4.03
C GLU A 119 0.59 -7.45 4.02
N PRO A 120 -0.55 -7.76 4.69
CA PRO A 120 -1.17 -9.09 4.61
C PRO A 120 -1.48 -9.54 3.18
N SER A 121 -1.77 -8.58 2.28
CA SER A 121 -2.04 -8.82 0.86
C SER A 121 -0.90 -9.57 0.15
N MET A 122 0.36 -9.26 0.48
CA MET A 122 1.52 -9.92 -0.12
C MET A 122 1.64 -11.38 0.32
N ARG A 123 1.34 -11.67 1.60
CA ARG A 123 1.30 -13.04 2.14
C ARG A 123 0.20 -13.85 1.47
N HIS A 124 -0.99 -13.27 1.36
CA HIS A 124 -2.11 -13.89 0.65
C HIS A 124 -1.81 -14.08 -0.85
N GLY A 125 -0.99 -13.20 -1.43
CA GLY A 125 -0.51 -13.29 -2.80
C GLY A 125 0.63 -14.29 -3.02
N GLY A 126 1.10 -15.00 -1.99
CA GLY A 126 2.12 -16.06 -2.12
C GLY A 126 3.53 -15.67 -1.70
N LEU A 127 3.75 -14.50 -1.11
CA LEU A 127 5.06 -14.17 -0.52
C LEU A 127 5.30 -15.05 0.71
N SER A 128 6.32 -15.91 0.67
CA SER A 128 6.64 -16.80 1.78
C SER A 128 7.39 -16.08 2.90
N SER A 129 7.22 -16.56 4.13
CA SER A 129 7.93 -16.02 5.29
C SER A 129 9.46 -16.27 5.21
N ALA A 130 9.87 -17.35 4.55
CA ALA A 130 11.27 -17.64 4.23
C ALA A 130 11.89 -16.58 3.30
N ALA A 131 11.21 -16.24 2.20
CA ALA A 131 11.70 -15.20 1.28
C ALA A 131 11.83 -13.84 1.97
N VAL A 132 10.92 -13.50 2.88
CA VAL A 132 11.04 -12.26 3.69
C VAL A 132 12.26 -12.32 4.61
N SER A 133 12.54 -13.47 5.22
CA SER A 133 13.70 -13.65 6.10
C SER A 133 15.02 -13.50 5.34
N GLU A 134 15.11 -14.07 4.13
CA GLU A 134 16.26 -13.93 3.24
C GLU A 134 16.54 -12.47 2.84
N VAL A 135 15.48 -11.74 2.45
CA VAL A 135 15.56 -10.31 2.11
C VAL A 135 16.06 -9.50 3.31
N LEU A 136 15.54 -9.75 4.51
CA LEU A 136 15.95 -9.05 5.73
C LEU A 136 17.39 -9.38 6.13
N ALA A 137 17.84 -10.64 5.99
CA ALA A 137 19.23 -11.01 6.22
C ALA A 137 20.19 -10.36 5.21
N GLY A 138 19.76 -10.21 3.95
CA GLY A 138 20.46 -9.43 2.94
C GLY A 138 20.58 -7.95 3.30
N LEU A 139 19.45 -7.33 3.71
CA LEU A 139 19.42 -5.95 4.16
C LEU A 139 20.35 -5.73 5.37
N HIS A 140 20.38 -6.65 6.33
CA HIS A 140 21.29 -6.60 7.49
C HIS A 140 22.75 -6.43 7.05
N ARG A 141 23.23 -7.27 6.12
CA ARG A 141 24.60 -7.18 5.59
C ARG A 141 24.87 -5.85 4.91
N THR A 142 23.88 -5.31 4.20
CA THR A 142 23.98 -3.99 3.58
C THR A 142 24.13 -2.88 4.62
N VAL A 143 23.34 -2.90 5.71
CA VAL A 143 23.45 -1.93 6.81
C VAL A 143 24.83 -1.99 7.47
N GLU A 144 25.32 -3.19 7.79
CA GLU A 144 26.66 -3.41 8.35
C GLU A 144 27.76 -2.86 7.43
N ALA A 145 27.66 -3.09 6.12
CA ALA A 145 28.61 -2.59 5.13
C ALA A 145 28.56 -1.05 4.96
N ILE A 146 27.39 -0.42 5.10
CA ILE A 146 27.24 1.04 5.12
C ILE A 146 27.93 1.62 6.36
N HIS A 147 27.65 1.06 7.54
CA HIS A 147 28.24 1.49 8.82
C HIS A 147 29.76 1.33 8.82
N GLY A 148 30.29 0.26 8.20
CA GLY A 148 31.73 0.04 8.01
C GLY A 148 32.43 1.11 7.17
N ARG A 149 31.68 1.97 6.45
CA ARG A 149 32.19 3.15 5.73
C ARG A 149 32.05 4.46 6.51
N GLY A 150 31.65 4.41 7.78
CA GLY A 150 31.42 5.60 8.60
C GLY A 150 30.18 6.40 8.21
N VAL A 151 29.22 5.74 7.55
CA VAL A 151 27.96 6.33 7.10
C VAL A 151 26.82 5.82 7.97
N VAL A 152 25.89 6.69 8.32
CA VAL A 152 24.63 6.38 9.01
C VAL A 152 23.48 6.64 8.04
N ILE A 153 22.53 5.71 7.92
CA ILE A 153 21.43 5.79 6.97
C ILE A 153 20.50 6.95 7.33
N GLY A 154 20.15 7.11 8.62
CA GLY A 154 19.34 8.23 9.09
C GLY A 154 17.85 7.90 9.05
N ASP A 155 17.08 8.52 8.14
CA ASP A 155 15.65 8.19 7.92
C ASP A 155 15.50 6.82 7.24
N PHE A 156 15.90 5.78 7.96
CA PHE A 156 15.88 4.41 7.51
C PHE A 156 14.47 3.83 7.68
N ASN A 157 13.70 3.81 6.60
CA ASN A 157 12.33 3.33 6.59
C ASN A 157 12.08 2.34 5.44
N ASP A 158 10.95 1.64 5.50
CA ASP A 158 10.56 0.60 4.56
C ASP A 158 10.15 1.11 3.16
N LEU A 159 9.99 2.43 2.97
CA LEU A 159 9.83 3.06 1.66
C LEU A 159 11.17 3.39 0.99
N ASN A 160 12.23 3.51 1.78
CA ASN A 160 13.61 3.72 1.33
C ASN A 160 14.38 2.41 1.13
N VAL A 161 13.69 1.26 1.22
CA VAL A 161 14.22 -0.05 0.85
C VAL A 161 13.39 -0.62 -0.30
N LEU A 162 14.05 -0.91 -1.42
CA LEU A 162 13.46 -1.58 -2.57
C LEU A 162 13.91 -3.04 -2.61
N VAL A 163 12.99 -3.96 -2.92
CA VAL A 163 13.29 -5.39 -3.06
C VAL A 163 13.10 -5.81 -4.50
N ALA A 164 14.15 -6.35 -5.13
CA ALA A 164 14.11 -6.88 -6.48
C ALA A 164 14.91 -8.18 -6.56
N GLY A 165 14.32 -9.23 -7.16
CA GLY A 165 14.98 -10.53 -7.30
C GLY A 165 15.39 -11.19 -5.99
N GLY A 166 14.74 -10.87 -4.86
CA GLY A 166 15.10 -11.36 -3.53
C GLY A 166 16.22 -10.55 -2.83
N GLU A 167 16.75 -9.52 -3.47
CA GLU A 167 17.76 -8.63 -2.87
C GLU A 167 17.15 -7.31 -2.43
N ALA A 168 17.62 -6.79 -1.29
CA ALA A 168 17.24 -5.48 -0.76
C ALA A 168 18.26 -4.40 -1.19
N PHE A 169 17.73 -3.29 -1.70
CA PHE A 169 18.48 -2.12 -2.13
C PHE A 169 18.04 -0.91 -1.32
N VAL A 170 18.99 -0.17 -0.73
CA VAL A 170 18.71 1.06 0.00
C VAL A 170 18.81 2.23 -0.96
N ILE A 171 17.75 3.04 -1.04
CA ILE A 171 17.65 4.22 -1.89
C ILE A 171 17.68 5.50 -1.04
N ASP A 172 17.55 6.64 -1.71
CA ASP A 172 17.51 7.96 -1.05
C ASP A 172 18.80 8.28 -0.30
N ALA A 173 19.93 7.82 -0.85
CA ALA A 173 21.23 7.90 -0.20
C ALA A 173 21.71 9.34 0.03
N ASP A 174 21.18 10.32 -0.72
CA ASP A 174 21.42 11.74 -0.48
C ASP A 174 20.89 12.24 0.88
N SER A 175 20.02 11.48 1.55
CA SER A 175 19.58 11.76 2.92
C SER A 175 20.55 11.24 4.01
N PHE A 176 21.48 10.35 3.66
CA PHE A 176 22.38 9.70 4.63
C PHE A 176 23.24 10.71 5.40
N GLN A 177 23.61 10.33 6.62
CA GLN A 177 24.50 11.09 7.48
C GLN A 177 25.96 10.62 7.31
N PHE A 178 26.85 11.57 7.09
CA PHE A 178 28.31 11.34 7.03
C PHE A 178 29.05 12.67 7.24
N GLY A 179 30.24 12.61 7.86
CA GLY A 179 31.02 13.82 8.16
C GLY A 179 30.17 14.88 8.88
N PRO A 180 30.15 16.14 8.41
CA PRO A 180 29.32 17.20 9.00
C PRO A 180 27.86 17.20 8.53
N PHE A 181 27.48 16.33 7.58
CA PHE A 181 26.17 16.35 6.96
C PHE A 181 25.20 15.45 7.72
N LEU A 182 24.35 16.05 8.55
CA LEU A 182 23.35 15.33 9.35
C LEU A 182 22.05 15.11 8.57
N CYS A 183 21.40 13.97 8.82
CA CYS A 183 20.02 13.73 8.40
C CYS A 183 19.08 14.46 9.36
N GLN A 184 18.14 15.24 8.82
CA GLN A 184 17.19 16.06 9.60
C GLN A 184 15.74 15.62 9.45
N VAL A 185 15.47 14.73 8.49
CA VAL A 185 14.13 14.18 8.23
C VAL A 185 13.98 12.87 8.99
N PHE A 186 12.73 12.48 9.22
CA PHE A 186 12.41 11.23 9.89
C PHE A 186 11.02 10.75 9.52
N THR A 187 10.84 9.43 9.57
CA THR A 187 9.54 8.77 9.53
C THR A 187 9.14 8.36 10.94
N GLU A 188 7.99 8.83 11.42
CA GLU A 188 7.55 8.64 12.82
C GLU A 188 7.52 7.17 13.25
N ARG A 189 7.22 6.25 12.33
CA ARG A 189 7.18 4.80 12.61
C ARG A 189 8.57 4.19 12.88
N PHE A 190 9.64 4.78 12.33
CA PHE A 190 10.98 4.20 12.33
C PHE A 190 11.99 4.98 13.17
N VAL A 191 11.67 6.22 13.56
CA VAL A 191 12.56 7.03 14.41
C VAL A 191 12.74 6.36 15.78
N ASP A 192 14.00 6.30 16.23
CA ASP A 192 14.32 5.79 17.56
C ASP A 192 13.79 6.74 18.65
N PRO A 193 12.86 6.31 19.53
CA PRO A 193 12.32 7.14 20.60
C PRO A 193 13.39 7.72 21.54
N LEU A 194 14.58 7.11 21.63
CA LEU A 194 15.70 7.63 22.44
C LEU A 194 16.35 8.88 21.84
N LEU A 195 16.15 9.13 20.55
CA LEU A 195 16.59 10.36 19.89
C LEU A 195 15.51 11.46 19.97
N CYS A 196 14.31 11.14 20.45
CA CYS A 196 13.20 12.07 20.55
C CYS A 196 13.06 12.70 21.93
N ASP A 197 12.38 13.84 21.99
CA ASP A 197 11.96 14.44 23.26
C ASP A 197 10.75 13.65 23.85
N PRO A 198 10.90 12.97 24.99
CA PRO A 198 9.85 12.15 25.58
C PRO A 198 8.73 12.98 26.24
N SER A 199 8.91 14.29 26.41
CA SER A 199 7.91 15.20 26.97
C SER A 199 6.85 15.62 25.94
N LEU A 200 7.17 15.50 24.65
CA LEU A 200 6.28 15.89 23.58
C LEU A 200 5.16 14.86 23.36
N PRO A 201 4.02 15.30 22.81
CA PRO A 201 2.90 14.41 22.52
C PRO A 201 3.14 13.49 21.32
N ARG A 202 4.24 13.67 20.58
CA ARG A 202 4.63 12.86 19.41
C ARG A 202 6.15 12.85 19.26
N PRO A 203 6.73 11.83 18.59
CA PRO A 203 8.14 11.81 18.24
C PRO A 203 8.55 13.09 17.52
N ALA A 204 9.59 13.75 18.04
CA ALA A 204 10.28 14.83 17.36
C ALA A 204 11.77 14.60 17.56
N LEU A 205 12.52 14.52 16.45
CA LEU A 205 13.95 14.25 16.49
C LEU A 205 14.69 15.39 17.21
N GLY A 206 15.31 15.08 18.35
CA GLY A 206 16.07 16.02 19.17
C GLY A 206 17.58 15.76 19.17
N ARG A 207 18.02 14.62 18.62
CA ARG A 207 19.44 14.22 18.54
C ARG A 207 19.77 13.69 17.15
N PRO A 208 21.04 13.80 16.69
CA PRO A 208 21.46 13.19 15.44
C PRO A 208 21.30 11.67 15.46
N TYR A 209 21.07 11.09 14.28
CA TYR A 209 21.08 9.64 14.12
C TYR A 209 22.47 9.04 14.38
N SER A 210 22.47 7.77 14.77
CA SER A 210 23.65 6.94 14.96
C SER A 210 23.45 5.58 14.27
N GLN A 211 24.50 4.75 14.26
CA GLN A 211 24.39 3.36 13.81
C GLN A 211 23.33 2.59 14.62
N ASP A 212 23.22 2.89 15.92
CA ASP A 212 22.24 2.29 16.82
C ASP A 212 20.79 2.61 16.42
N SER A 213 20.51 3.84 15.99
CA SER A 213 19.17 4.21 15.51
C SER A 213 18.82 3.55 14.18
N ASP A 214 19.80 3.29 13.30
CA ASP A 214 19.56 2.51 12.09
C ASP A 214 19.21 1.05 12.44
N TRP A 215 19.87 0.46 13.46
CA TRP A 215 19.55 -0.88 13.91
C TRP A 215 18.20 -0.98 14.62
N TYR A 216 17.79 0.08 15.33
CA TYR A 216 16.42 0.19 15.83
C TYR A 216 15.41 0.17 14.68
N ALA A 217 15.62 1.01 13.65
CA ALA A 217 14.75 1.07 12.48
C ALA A 217 14.74 -0.27 11.71
N PHE A 218 15.89 -0.95 11.60
CA PHE A 218 15.99 -2.30 11.05
C PHE A 218 15.10 -3.28 11.83
N ALA A 219 15.13 -3.25 13.17
CA ALA A 219 14.28 -4.11 13.99
C ALA A 219 12.79 -3.83 13.77
N VAL A 220 12.40 -2.55 13.59
CA VAL A 220 11.02 -2.18 13.20
C VAL A 220 10.65 -2.85 11.88
N MET A 221 11.52 -2.79 10.86
CA MET A 221 11.28 -3.43 9.56
C MET A 221 11.21 -4.96 9.67
N VAL A 222 12.05 -5.59 10.49
CA VAL A 222 11.99 -7.04 10.76
C VAL A 222 10.61 -7.42 11.30
N MET A 223 10.15 -6.72 12.33
CA MET A 223 8.86 -6.99 12.95
C MET A 223 7.70 -6.75 11.97
N GLN A 224 7.68 -5.59 11.31
CA GLN A 224 6.64 -5.24 10.36
C GLN A 224 6.59 -6.19 9.17
N SER A 225 7.75 -6.56 8.62
CA SER A 225 7.83 -7.44 7.47
C SER A 225 7.43 -8.87 7.83
N LEU A 226 7.83 -9.41 8.99
CA LEU A 226 7.51 -10.79 9.38
C LEU A 226 6.09 -10.94 9.92
N LEU A 227 5.55 -9.93 10.61
CA LEU A 227 4.29 -10.02 11.35
C LEU A 227 3.15 -9.18 10.76
N CYS A 228 3.41 -8.39 9.73
CA CYS A 228 2.48 -7.40 9.19
C CYS A 228 2.02 -6.36 10.22
N VAL A 229 2.85 -6.08 11.24
CA VAL A 229 2.61 -5.07 12.27
C VAL A 229 3.93 -4.57 12.87
N GLY A 230 4.06 -3.27 13.10
CA GLY A 230 5.19 -2.68 13.82
C GLY A 230 5.07 -2.82 15.36
N PRO A 231 6.11 -2.42 16.11
CA PRO A 231 6.15 -2.59 17.56
C PRO A 231 5.05 -1.83 18.31
N TYR A 232 4.58 -0.71 17.77
CA TYR A 232 3.55 0.13 18.38
C TYR A 232 2.17 -0.02 17.73
N GLY A 233 1.94 -1.06 16.91
CA GLY A 233 0.61 -1.33 16.38
C GLY A 233 -0.39 -1.77 17.46
N GLY A 234 -1.60 -2.14 17.06
CA GLY A 234 -2.65 -2.61 17.96
C GLY A 234 -3.47 -1.48 18.56
N VAL A 235 -4.41 -1.84 19.42
CA VAL A 235 -5.29 -0.88 20.10
C VAL A 235 -4.98 -0.91 21.58
N PHE A 236 -4.40 0.19 22.10
CA PHE A 236 -4.18 0.36 23.53
C PHE A 236 -5.50 0.63 24.27
N ARG A 237 -5.88 -0.26 25.18
CA ARG A 237 -7.11 -0.18 25.98
C ARG A 237 -6.75 -0.25 27.48
N PRO A 238 -6.21 0.83 28.05
CA PRO A 238 -5.88 0.85 29.46
C PRO A 238 -7.13 0.71 30.31
N ARG A 239 -7.02 0.03 31.45
CA ARG A 239 -8.12 -0.15 32.40
C ARG A 239 -8.61 1.17 32.99
N SER A 240 -7.71 2.15 33.14
CA SER A 240 -8.03 3.49 33.62
C SER A 240 -8.04 4.51 32.49
N ALA A 241 -9.07 5.37 32.46
CA ALA A 241 -9.15 6.47 31.50
C ALA A 241 -7.98 7.47 31.64
N ALA A 242 -7.43 7.64 32.85
CA ALA A 242 -6.30 8.54 33.12
C ALA A 242 -4.97 8.03 32.51
N ALA A 243 -4.89 6.73 32.20
CA ALA A 243 -3.71 6.13 31.56
C ALA A 243 -3.81 6.12 30.02
N ARG A 244 -4.84 6.73 29.43
CA ARG A 244 -4.97 6.85 27.97
C ARG A 244 -3.84 7.69 27.40
N VAL A 245 -3.20 7.15 26.38
CA VAL A 245 -2.13 7.80 25.64
C VAL A 245 -2.56 7.83 24.16
N PRO A 246 -2.44 8.98 23.46
CA PRO A 246 -2.63 9.01 22.01
C PRO A 246 -1.72 8.00 21.30
N GLU A 247 -2.20 7.41 20.21
CA GLU A 247 -1.45 6.39 19.47
C GLU A 247 -0.03 6.84 19.10
N CYS A 248 0.09 8.06 18.58
CA CYS A 248 1.36 8.68 18.20
C CYS A 248 2.32 8.92 19.38
N ALA A 249 1.85 8.97 20.63
CA ALA A 249 2.71 9.13 21.81
C ALA A 249 3.23 7.79 22.36
N ARG A 250 2.67 6.65 21.91
CA ARG A 250 3.03 5.32 22.41
C ARG A 250 4.51 4.97 22.27
N PRO A 251 5.22 5.32 21.17
CA PRO A 251 6.66 5.07 21.07
C PRO A 251 7.46 5.69 22.21
N LEU A 252 7.15 6.94 22.57
CA LEU A 252 7.81 7.67 23.66
C LEU A 252 7.53 7.07 25.04
N ARG A 253 6.44 6.31 25.18
CA ARG A 253 6.02 5.66 26.43
C ARG A 253 6.29 4.16 26.47
N ARG A 254 6.89 3.59 25.41
CA ARG A 254 7.20 2.15 25.28
C ARG A 254 5.95 1.26 25.35
N ILE A 255 4.80 1.79 24.92
CA ILE A 255 3.52 1.05 24.89
C ILE A 255 3.46 0.25 23.59
N THR A 256 4.12 -0.90 23.60
CA THR A 256 4.27 -1.81 22.45
C THR A 256 3.16 -2.85 22.39
N VAL A 257 3.11 -3.64 21.32
CA VAL A 257 2.24 -4.82 21.21
C VAL A 257 2.52 -5.92 22.24
N PHE A 258 3.62 -5.83 22.98
CA PHE A 258 3.94 -6.74 24.09
C PHE A 258 3.29 -6.30 25.41
N ASP A 259 2.72 -5.10 25.46
CA ASP A 259 1.96 -4.63 26.60
C ASP A 259 0.64 -5.41 26.74
N ARG A 260 0.29 -5.81 27.97
CA ARG A 260 -0.92 -6.60 28.26
C ARG A 260 -2.21 -5.83 28.00
N GLU A 261 -2.15 -4.50 28.03
CA GLU A 261 -3.27 -3.61 27.76
C GLU A 261 -3.35 -3.21 26.28
N VAL A 262 -2.41 -3.66 25.44
CA VAL A 262 -2.48 -3.51 23.98
C VAL A 262 -3.13 -4.76 23.37
N ARG A 263 -4.27 -4.56 22.71
CA ARG A 263 -4.88 -5.59 21.89
C ARG A 263 -4.11 -5.71 20.58
N TYR A 264 -3.49 -6.86 20.36
CA TYR A 264 -2.80 -7.17 19.11
C TYR A 264 -3.76 -7.04 17.91
N PRO A 265 -3.35 -6.44 16.77
CA PRO A 265 -4.22 -6.30 15.61
C PRO A 265 -4.69 -7.66 15.09
N LYS A 266 -6.00 -7.79 14.84
CA LYS A 266 -6.58 -9.00 14.25
C LYS A 266 -5.99 -9.34 12.86
N PRO A 267 -5.67 -8.36 11.98
CA PRO A 267 -5.08 -8.65 10.67
C PRO A 267 -3.61 -9.09 10.67
N ALA A 268 -2.89 -8.84 11.78
CA ALA A 268 -1.47 -9.13 11.87
C ALA A 268 -1.23 -10.62 12.10
N ILE A 269 -0.08 -11.13 11.65
CA ILE A 269 0.35 -12.49 11.96
C ILE A 269 0.68 -12.56 13.45
N PRO A 270 0.14 -13.52 14.22
CA PRO A 270 0.43 -13.62 15.64
C PRO A 270 1.93 -13.79 15.91
N TYR A 271 2.54 -12.97 16.77
CA TYR A 271 3.98 -13.04 17.05
C TYR A 271 4.44 -14.42 17.58
N ARG A 272 3.53 -15.22 18.16
CA ARG A 272 3.82 -16.59 18.60
C ARG A 272 4.29 -17.54 17.49
N VAL A 273 4.19 -17.14 16.21
CA VAL A 273 4.77 -17.92 15.10
C VAL A 273 6.30 -17.86 15.05
N LEU A 274 6.91 -16.87 15.70
CA LEU A 274 8.36 -16.68 15.76
C LEU A 274 8.99 -17.45 16.93
N PRO A 275 10.28 -17.85 16.85
CA PRO A 275 11.02 -18.43 17.97
C PRO A 275 11.15 -17.46 19.16
N ASP A 276 11.35 -18.01 20.36
CA ASP A 276 11.46 -17.22 21.59
C ASP A 276 12.69 -16.28 21.59
N ASP A 277 13.83 -16.71 21.04
CA ASP A 277 15.04 -15.88 20.96
C ASP A 277 14.84 -14.63 20.08
N LEU A 278 14.09 -14.76 18.98
CA LEU A 278 13.76 -13.60 18.14
C LEU A 278 12.76 -12.68 18.84
N LEU A 279 11.77 -13.23 19.54
CA LEU A 279 10.84 -12.44 20.33
C LEU A 279 11.52 -11.70 21.48
N ASP A 280 12.48 -12.34 22.17
CA ASP A 280 13.28 -11.72 23.22
C ASP A 280 14.15 -10.59 22.65
N ALA A 281 14.79 -10.79 21.50
CA ALA A 281 15.55 -9.73 20.83
C ALA A 281 14.67 -8.50 20.52
N LEU A 282 13.48 -8.70 19.93
CA LEU A 282 12.54 -7.61 19.66
C LEU A 282 12.04 -6.94 20.95
N TYR A 283 11.73 -7.73 21.98
CA TYR A 283 11.31 -7.22 23.28
C TYR A 283 12.40 -6.34 23.91
N ARG A 284 13.67 -6.77 23.88
CA ARG A 284 14.78 -5.98 24.42
C ARG A 284 14.97 -4.67 23.67
N VAL A 285 14.81 -4.66 22.35
CA VAL A 285 14.90 -3.44 21.54
C VAL A 285 13.77 -2.45 21.88
N PHE A 286 12.52 -2.90 21.86
CA PHE A 286 11.36 -2.00 21.93
C PHE A 286 10.86 -1.69 23.35
N VAL A 287 11.18 -2.55 24.32
CA VAL A 287 10.71 -2.43 25.72
C VAL A 287 11.85 -2.13 26.68
N LYS A 288 13.05 -2.68 26.45
CA LYS A 288 14.22 -2.48 27.33
C LYS A 288 15.20 -1.44 26.81
N ASP A 289 14.87 -0.77 25.70
CA ASP A 289 15.70 0.26 25.08
C ASP A 289 17.13 -0.23 24.75
N GLN A 290 17.30 -1.54 24.55
CA GLN A 290 18.60 -2.09 24.12
C GLN A 290 18.85 -1.69 22.67
N ARG A 291 20.03 -1.12 22.42
CA ARG A 291 20.51 -0.75 21.08
C ARG A 291 21.79 -1.52 20.74
N GLY A 292 22.13 -1.51 19.46
CA GLY A 292 23.26 -2.23 18.90
C GLY A 292 22.88 -3.06 17.68
N VAL A 293 23.87 -3.71 17.09
CA VAL A 293 23.71 -4.56 15.90
C VAL A 293 22.65 -5.63 16.15
N PHE A 294 21.64 -5.69 15.27
CA PHE A 294 20.63 -6.73 15.34
C PHE A 294 21.28 -8.11 15.10
N PRO A 295 21.03 -9.16 15.91
CA PRO A 295 21.71 -10.44 15.74
C PRO A 295 21.28 -11.17 14.46
N ARG A 296 22.09 -11.07 13.38
CA ARG A 296 21.76 -11.60 12.04
C ARG A 296 21.35 -13.08 12.04
N ARG A 297 21.99 -13.91 12.86
CA ARG A 297 21.69 -15.34 13.00
C ARG A 297 20.20 -15.61 13.31
N LEU A 298 19.52 -14.71 14.01
CA LEU A 298 18.09 -14.85 14.33
C LEU A 298 17.18 -14.74 13.11
N LEU A 299 17.72 -14.29 11.96
CA LEU A 299 17.03 -14.28 10.67
C LEU A 299 17.49 -15.44 9.79
N GLU A 300 18.79 -15.75 9.78
CA GLU A 300 19.39 -16.82 8.98
C GLU A 300 18.97 -18.22 9.45
N ASP A 301 18.74 -18.39 10.76
CA ASP A 301 18.37 -19.68 11.38
C ASP A 301 16.85 -19.94 11.39
N LEU A 302 16.03 -19.06 10.78
CA LEU A 302 14.57 -19.22 10.75
C LEU A 302 14.12 -20.38 9.86
N ALA A 303 13.77 -21.50 10.50
CA ALA A 303 13.21 -22.67 9.83
C ALA A 303 11.68 -22.57 9.73
N TRP A 304 11.17 -22.01 8.62
CA TRP A 304 9.74 -21.88 8.37
C TRP A 304 9.09 -23.21 7.94
N THR A 305 7.98 -23.56 8.59
CA THR A 305 7.14 -24.71 8.24
C THR A 305 5.68 -24.27 8.10
N ARG A 306 4.97 -24.84 7.14
CA ARG A 306 3.51 -24.69 7.03
C ARG A 306 2.81 -25.85 7.73
N CYS A 307 1.99 -25.56 8.73
CA CYS A 307 1.26 -26.58 9.46
C CYS A 307 0.26 -27.31 8.53
N ALA A 308 0.36 -28.63 8.46
CA ALA A 308 -0.53 -29.45 7.63
C ALA A 308 -2.00 -29.46 8.10
N SER A 309 -2.24 -29.18 9.39
CA SER A 309 -3.57 -29.16 9.98
C SER A 309 -4.29 -27.82 9.74
N CYS A 310 -3.68 -26.71 10.14
CA CYS A 310 -4.33 -25.39 10.10
C CYS A 310 -3.79 -24.44 9.01
N GLY A 311 -2.75 -24.82 8.27
CA GLY A 311 -2.20 -24.03 7.16
C GLY A 311 -1.33 -22.83 7.57
N VAL A 312 -1.21 -22.53 8.86
CA VAL A 312 -0.38 -21.42 9.40
C VAL A 312 1.11 -21.70 9.15
N GLU A 313 1.83 -20.70 8.61
CA GLU A 313 3.30 -20.70 8.59
C GLU A 313 3.86 -20.30 9.96
N HIS A 314 4.85 -21.03 10.45
CA HIS A 314 5.55 -20.71 11.70
C HIS A 314 7.01 -21.19 11.66
N ALA A 315 7.86 -20.54 12.44
CA ALA A 315 9.26 -20.90 12.63
C ALA A 315 9.46 -21.54 14.02
N ARG A 316 8.60 -22.49 14.37
CA ARG A 316 8.63 -23.22 15.65
C ARG A 316 8.69 -24.72 15.44
N PRO A 317 9.26 -25.49 16.39
CA PRO A 317 9.27 -26.96 16.32
C PRO A 317 7.87 -27.59 16.25
N ALA A 318 6.87 -26.93 16.85
CA ALA A 318 5.47 -27.32 16.79
C ALA A 318 4.58 -26.12 16.45
N CYS A 319 3.46 -26.38 15.78
CA CYS A 319 2.53 -25.32 15.39
C CYS A 319 1.91 -24.65 16.62
N PRO A 320 2.12 -23.34 16.84
CA PRO A 320 1.65 -22.64 18.04
C PRO A 320 0.11 -22.48 18.06
N THR A 321 -0.54 -22.66 16.92
CA THR A 321 -2.01 -22.63 16.83
C THR A 321 -2.61 -23.98 17.19
N CYS A 322 -2.00 -25.10 16.78
CA CYS A 322 -2.51 -26.44 17.07
C CYS A 322 -2.06 -26.99 18.43
N ALA A 323 -0.88 -26.59 18.91
CA ALA A 323 -0.32 -27.08 20.17
C ALA A 323 -1.08 -26.59 21.42
N GLY A 324 -1.88 -25.52 21.30
CA GLY A 324 -2.63 -24.91 22.42
C GLY A 324 -4.11 -25.28 22.48
N THR A 325 -4.72 -25.78 21.41
CA THR A 325 -6.11 -26.25 21.36
C THR A 325 -6.33 -26.94 20.01
N ALA A 326 -7.05 -28.07 19.97
CA ALA A 326 -7.51 -28.62 18.70
C ALA A 326 -8.39 -27.56 18.01
N PRO A 327 -8.18 -27.25 16.71
CA PRO A 327 -9.13 -26.41 16.00
C PRO A 327 -10.45 -27.16 15.98
N ALA A 328 -11.45 -26.65 16.71
CA ALA A 328 -12.80 -27.17 16.61
C ALA A 328 -13.20 -27.07 15.14
N ALA A 329 -13.67 -28.19 14.56
CA ALA A 329 -14.24 -28.19 13.23
C ALA A 329 -15.39 -27.19 13.23
N VAL A 330 -15.20 -26.04 12.58
CA VAL A 330 -16.25 -25.04 12.44
C VAL A 330 -17.27 -25.61 11.47
N LYS A 331 -18.28 -26.31 12.01
CA LYS A 331 -19.54 -26.53 11.29
C LYS A 331 -20.10 -25.15 10.95
N ALA A 332 -20.70 -25.01 9.78
CA ALA A 332 -21.46 -23.81 9.43
C ALA A 332 -22.39 -23.47 10.59
N SER A 333 -22.07 -22.40 11.31
CA SER A 333 -22.79 -21.97 12.49
C SER A 333 -23.36 -20.60 12.21
N THR A 334 -24.68 -20.49 12.29
CA THR A 334 -25.33 -19.20 12.41
C THR A 334 -25.13 -18.72 13.84
N VAL A 335 -24.39 -17.63 14.02
CA VAL A 335 -24.19 -17.01 15.34
C VAL A 335 -25.08 -15.77 15.40
N VAL A 336 -25.98 -15.74 16.39
CA VAL A 336 -26.73 -14.54 16.74
C VAL A 336 -25.93 -13.79 17.80
N HIS A 337 -25.49 -12.57 17.48
CA HIS A 337 -24.76 -11.72 18.41
C HIS A 337 -25.44 -10.35 18.51
N GLY A 338 -26.39 -10.23 19.44
CA GLY A 338 -27.29 -9.07 19.50
C GLY A 338 -28.20 -9.01 18.27
N GLU A 339 -28.22 -7.88 17.58
CA GLU A 339 -29.02 -7.61 16.37
C GLU A 339 -28.37 -8.14 15.07
N VAL A 340 -27.23 -8.83 15.16
CA VAL A 340 -26.46 -9.32 14.02
C VAL A 340 -26.61 -10.83 13.88
N LEU A 341 -27.10 -11.27 12.72
CA LEU A 341 -27.09 -12.65 12.28
C LEU A 341 -25.87 -12.88 11.38
N ALA A 342 -24.91 -13.68 11.84
CA ALA A 342 -23.72 -14.03 11.08
C ALA A 342 -23.78 -15.47 10.58
N THR A 343 -23.71 -15.67 9.27
CA THR A 343 -23.71 -16.99 8.62
C THR A 343 -22.40 -17.20 7.87
N ARG A 344 -21.62 -18.21 8.27
CA ARG A 344 -20.38 -18.60 7.57
C ARG A 344 -20.72 -19.31 6.26
N LEU A 345 -20.38 -18.71 5.13
CA LEU A 345 -20.62 -19.27 3.79
C LEU A 345 -19.46 -20.11 3.27
N LEU A 346 -18.24 -19.70 3.59
CA LEU A 346 -17.02 -20.39 3.17
C LEU A 346 -16.01 -20.44 4.32
N SER A 347 -15.33 -21.57 4.43
CA SER A 347 -14.10 -21.73 5.21
C SER A 347 -13.12 -22.54 4.37
N THR A 348 -11.88 -22.06 4.24
CA THR A 348 -10.82 -22.71 3.44
C THR A 348 -9.52 -22.77 4.23
N ARG A 349 -8.70 -23.79 3.97
CA ARG A 349 -7.31 -23.86 4.48
C ARG A 349 -6.34 -23.06 3.61
N GLY A 350 -6.79 -22.69 2.42
CA GLY A 350 -6.08 -21.86 1.47
C GLY A 350 -6.26 -20.36 1.74
N VAL A 351 -6.41 -19.59 0.67
CA VAL A 351 -6.63 -18.14 0.72
C VAL A 351 -7.61 -17.66 -0.33
N ILE A 352 -8.49 -16.73 0.02
CA ILE A 352 -9.44 -16.09 -0.88
C ILE A 352 -8.73 -14.93 -1.60
N LEU A 353 -8.48 -15.10 -2.90
CA LEU A 353 -7.73 -14.14 -3.72
C LEU A 353 -8.64 -13.02 -4.25
N ALA A 354 -9.83 -13.38 -4.72
CA ALA A 354 -10.81 -12.42 -5.25
C ALA A 354 -12.23 -12.80 -4.84
N ALA A 355 -13.09 -11.80 -4.70
CA ALA A 355 -14.51 -11.98 -4.49
C ALA A 355 -15.27 -10.82 -5.12
N SER A 356 -16.47 -11.08 -5.61
CA SER A 356 -17.42 -10.08 -6.11
C SER A 356 -18.83 -10.51 -5.77
N ALA A 357 -19.70 -9.54 -5.46
CA ALA A 357 -21.11 -9.76 -5.22
C ALA A 357 -21.91 -8.96 -6.24
N GLY A 358 -22.92 -9.59 -6.84
CA GLY A 358 -23.82 -8.97 -7.81
C GLY A 358 -25.18 -9.67 -7.86
N PRO A 359 -26.03 -9.39 -8.86
CA PRO A 359 -27.33 -10.04 -9.04
C PRO A 359 -27.25 -11.57 -9.15
N GLY A 360 -26.14 -12.09 -9.69
CA GLY A 360 -25.87 -13.53 -9.78
C GLY A 360 -25.39 -14.19 -8.49
N GLY A 361 -25.38 -13.45 -7.37
CA GLY A 361 -24.87 -13.92 -6.08
C GLY A 361 -23.39 -13.60 -5.87
N LEU A 362 -22.79 -14.31 -4.91
CA LEU A 362 -21.38 -14.18 -4.54
C LEU A 362 -20.52 -15.10 -5.41
N ALA A 363 -19.52 -14.53 -6.07
CA ALA A 363 -18.51 -15.24 -6.85
C ALA A 363 -17.13 -15.05 -6.21
N TYR A 364 -16.30 -16.10 -6.10
CA TYR A 364 -15.00 -16.00 -5.43
C TYR A 364 -13.93 -16.96 -5.96
N LEU A 365 -12.68 -16.55 -5.84
CA LEU A 365 -11.51 -17.33 -6.24
C LEU A 365 -10.69 -17.68 -4.99
N VAL A 366 -10.49 -18.97 -4.77
CA VAL A 366 -9.67 -19.50 -3.67
C VAL A 366 -8.43 -20.16 -4.23
N HIS A 367 -7.27 -19.95 -3.61
CA HIS A 367 -6.10 -20.80 -3.83
C HIS A 367 -5.96 -21.77 -2.67
N GLU A 368 -6.12 -23.07 -2.92
CA GLU A 368 -5.95 -24.13 -1.92
C GLU A 368 -5.27 -25.35 -2.55
N GLY A 369 -4.25 -25.88 -1.87
CA GLY A 369 -3.55 -27.11 -2.30
C GLY A 369 -2.94 -27.00 -3.70
N GLY A 370 -2.37 -25.84 -4.05
CA GLY A 370 -1.74 -25.60 -5.34
C GLY A 370 -2.72 -25.41 -6.51
N ARG A 371 -4.02 -25.21 -6.24
CA ARG A 371 -5.06 -25.05 -7.25
C ARG A 371 -5.86 -23.78 -7.01
N PHE A 372 -6.30 -23.15 -8.09
CA PHE A 372 -7.18 -21.98 -8.08
C PHE A 372 -8.61 -22.45 -8.34
N LEU A 373 -9.49 -22.27 -7.37
CA LEU A 373 -10.83 -22.85 -7.31
C LEU A 373 -11.90 -21.76 -7.34
N ARG A 374 -12.98 -21.98 -8.10
CA ARG A 374 -14.19 -21.14 -8.07
C ARG A 374 -15.19 -21.65 -7.04
N GLU A 375 -16.23 -20.85 -6.79
CA GLU A 375 -17.36 -21.18 -5.93
C GLU A 375 -18.10 -22.48 -6.30
N ASP A 376 -18.05 -22.89 -7.58
CA ASP A 376 -18.64 -24.14 -8.07
C ASP A 376 -17.69 -25.36 -7.96
N GLY A 377 -16.51 -25.18 -7.35
CA GLY A 377 -15.48 -26.21 -7.21
C GLY A 377 -14.61 -26.43 -8.45
N SER A 378 -14.86 -25.71 -9.54
CA SER A 378 -14.04 -25.82 -10.76
C SER A 378 -12.62 -25.31 -10.54
N VAL A 379 -11.65 -26.02 -11.12
CA VAL A 379 -10.23 -25.63 -11.12
C VAL A 379 -9.97 -24.73 -12.32
N VAL A 380 -9.59 -23.49 -12.06
CA VAL A 380 -9.25 -22.48 -13.07
C VAL A 380 -7.83 -22.67 -13.60
N LEU A 381 -6.88 -22.89 -12.70
CA LEU A 381 -5.49 -23.22 -13.01
C LEU A 381 -4.82 -23.91 -11.81
N SER A 382 -3.62 -24.45 -12.02
CA SER A 382 -2.78 -25.04 -10.98
C SER A 382 -1.42 -24.34 -10.93
N GLY A 383 -0.83 -24.26 -9.73
CA GLY A 383 0.42 -23.55 -9.45
C GLY A 383 0.36 -22.77 -8.15
N ALA A 384 1.45 -22.07 -7.82
CA ALA A 384 1.50 -21.14 -6.69
C ALA A 384 1.07 -19.73 -7.12
N PRO A 385 0.37 -18.96 -6.28
CA PRO A 385 0.18 -17.53 -6.51
C PRO A 385 1.51 -16.81 -6.40
N HIS A 386 1.59 -15.64 -7.04
CA HIS A 386 2.75 -14.77 -6.97
C HIS A 386 2.29 -13.36 -6.54
N PRO A 387 3.04 -12.63 -5.69
CA PRO A 387 2.57 -11.35 -5.15
C PRO A 387 2.30 -10.26 -6.20
N ALA A 388 2.97 -10.33 -7.35
CA ALA A 388 2.72 -9.47 -8.51
C ALA A 388 1.47 -9.86 -9.34
N MET A 389 0.77 -10.93 -8.98
CA MET A 389 -0.48 -11.31 -9.62
C MET A 389 -1.64 -10.49 -9.08
N ARG A 390 -2.53 -10.08 -9.98
CA ARG A 390 -3.78 -9.41 -9.64
C ARG A 390 -4.96 -10.23 -10.14
N PHE A 391 -5.95 -10.41 -9.28
CA PHE A 391 -7.11 -11.27 -9.55
C PHE A 391 -8.39 -10.45 -9.60
N ALA A 392 -9.29 -10.79 -10.53
CA ALA A 392 -10.67 -10.34 -10.51
C ALA A 392 -11.61 -11.46 -10.96
N VAL A 393 -12.87 -11.36 -10.55
CA VAL A 393 -13.92 -12.32 -10.90
C VAL A 393 -15.08 -11.57 -11.54
N GLN A 394 -15.53 -12.05 -12.69
CA GLN A 394 -16.61 -11.46 -13.48
C GLN A 394 -17.56 -12.57 -13.91
N GLY A 395 -18.66 -12.75 -13.17
CA GLY A 395 -19.53 -13.90 -13.34
C GLY A 395 -18.74 -15.20 -13.23
N ARG A 396 -18.81 -16.06 -14.26
CA ARG A 396 -18.06 -17.32 -14.30
C ARG A 396 -16.60 -17.16 -14.76
N ALA A 397 -16.22 -16.00 -15.30
CA ALA A 397 -14.86 -15.77 -15.76
C ALA A 397 -13.93 -15.34 -14.63
N THR A 398 -12.68 -15.78 -14.71
CA THR A 398 -11.58 -15.35 -13.83
C THR A 398 -10.56 -14.57 -14.62
N LEU A 399 -10.16 -13.42 -14.11
CA LEU A 399 -9.11 -12.58 -14.70
C LEU A 399 -7.87 -12.64 -13.82
N ILE A 400 -6.72 -12.85 -14.46
CA ILE A 400 -5.42 -12.99 -13.80
C ILE A 400 -4.41 -12.14 -14.55
N GLY A 401 -4.00 -11.04 -13.94
CA GLY A 401 -2.95 -10.16 -14.47
C GLY A 401 -1.60 -10.44 -13.84
N ARG A 402 -0.54 -10.36 -14.64
CA ARG A 402 0.85 -10.35 -14.16
C ARG A 402 1.74 -9.66 -15.20
N GLY A 403 2.48 -8.64 -14.78
CA GLY A 403 3.30 -7.86 -15.71
C GLY A 403 2.45 -7.21 -16.80
N GLY A 404 2.97 -7.15 -18.02
CA GLY A 404 2.35 -6.44 -19.15
C GLY A 404 1.16 -7.14 -19.81
N GLU A 405 0.55 -8.14 -19.17
CA GLU A 405 -0.66 -8.81 -19.67
C GLU A 405 -1.61 -9.23 -18.55
N PHE A 406 -2.87 -9.46 -18.92
CA PHE A 406 -3.79 -10.26 -18.14
C PHE A 406 -4.49 -11.31 -19.00
N VAL A 407 -4.82 -12.43 -18.36
CA VAL A 407 -5.49 -13.56 -18.97
C VAL A 407 -6.91 -13.67 -18.44
N VAL A 408 -7.85 -13.96 -19.33
CA VAL A 408 -9.24 -14.26 -19.00
C VAL A 408 -9.47 -15.75 -19.21
N LEU A 409 -9.96 -16.40 -18.15
CA LEU A 409 -10.28 -17.81 -18.10
C LEU A 409 -11.79 -17.96 -17.92
N SER A 410 -12.47 -18.33 -19.00
CA SER A 410 -13.93 -18.58 -19.03
C SER A 410 -14.21 -20.07 -19.22
N PRO A 411 -15.21 -20.66 -18.55
CA PRO A 411 -15.53 -22.07 -18.73
C PRO A 411 -15.84 -22.41 -20.20
N GLY A 412 -15.22 -23.47 -20.71
CA GLY A 412 -15.45 -23.97 -22.08
C GLY A 412 -14.85 -23.12 -23.20
N ALA A 413 -14.12 -22.05 -22.89
CA ALA A 413 -13.45 -21.20 -23.88
C ALA A 413 -11.92 -21.30 -23.75
N ALA A 414 -11.21 -21.03 -24.85
CA ALA A 414 -9.76 -20.91 -24.81
C ALA A 414 -9.34 -19.67 -23.98
N PRO A 415 -8.20 -19.73 -23.26
CA PRO A 415 -7.65 -18.59 -22.54
C PRO A 415 -7.43 -17.38 -23.47
N GLU A 416 -7.94 -16.23 -23.07
CA GLU A 416 -7.78 -14.99 -23.80
C GLU A 416 -6.69 -14.15 -23.14
N ARG A 417 -5.66 -13.73 -23.88
CA ARG A 417 -4.54 -12.94 -23.37
C ARG A 417 -4.63 -11.51 -23.89
N ILE A 418 -4.59 -10.54 -22.99
CA ILE A 418 -4.73 -9.13 -23.30
C ILE A 418 -3.51 -8.36 -22.77
N PRO A 419 -2.75 -7.67 -23.63
CA PRO A 419 -1.65 -6.82 -23.19
C PRO A 419 -2.18 -5.55 -22.49
N VAL A 420 -1.47 -5.12 -21.45
CA VAL A 420 -1.86 -4.01 -20.58
C VAL A 420 -0.64 -3.21 -20.14
N ASP A 421 -0.81 -1.90 -19.95
CA ASP A 421 0.19 -1.06 -19.30
C ASP A 421 0.31 -1.45 -17.80
N CYS A 422 1.49 -1.29 -17.21
CA CYS A 422 1.71 -1.51 -15.78
C CYS A 422 1.93 -0.19 -15.06
N LEU A 423 1.25 0.00 -13.92
CA LEU A 423 1.67 0.97 -12.92
C LEU A 423 2.73 0.32 -12.03
N GLY A 424 4.00 0.67 -12.24
CA GLY A 424 5.11 -0.08 -11.68
C GLY A 424 5.11 -1.52 -12.20
N THR A 425 4.94 -2.49 -11.31
CA THR A 425 4.81 -3.93 -11.62
C THR A 425 3.35 -4.39 -11.78
N SER A 426 2.38 -3.53 -11.45
CA SER A 426 0.97 -3.89 -11.31
C SER A 426 0.21 -3.68 -12.62
N PRO A 427 -0.45 -4.71 -13.18
CA PRO A 427 -1.25 -4.58 -14.40
C PRO A 427 -2.49 -3.70 -14.17
N ALA A 428 -2.68 -2.71 -15.05
CA ALA A 428 -3.76 -1.73 -14.95
C ALA A 428 -5.04 -2.19 -15.67
N PHE A 429 -5.81 -3.06 -15.01
CA PHE A 429 -7.15 -3.48 -15.46
C PHE A 429 -8.21 -3.37 -14.35
N GLY A 430 -9.48 -3.39 -14.75
CA GLY A 430 -10.63 -3.38 -13.86
C GLY A 430 -11.84 -4.05 -14.53
N VAL A 431 -12.81 -4.49 -13.73
CA VAL A 431 -14.03 -5.14 -14.24
C VAL A 431 -15.25 -4.63 -13.50
N ASN A 432 -16.37 -4.55 -14.21
CA ASN A 432 -17.69 -4.53 -13.61
C ASN A 432 -18.49 -5.73 -14.15
N GLU A 433 -19.79 -5.80 -13.85
CA GLU A 433 -20.65 -6.89 -14.31
C GLU A 433 -20.78 -6.97 -15.83
N ARG A 434 -20.60 -5.86 -16.53
CA ARG A 434 -20.91 -5.73 -17.95
C ARG A 434 -19.71 -5.81 -18.87
N ALA A 435 -18.56 -5.30 -18.44
CA ALA A 435 -17.38 -5.14 -19.28
C ALA A 435 -16.08 -5.17 -18.47
N ARG A 436 -14.98 -5.36 -19.21
CA ARG A 436 -13.60 -5.31 -18.75
C ARG A 436 -12.97 -4.04 -19.26
N TYR A 437 -12.08 -3.46 -18.48
CA TYR A 437 -11.42 -2.19 -18.76
C TYR A 437 -9.93 -2.35 -18.51
N TRP A 438 -9.10 -1.77 -19.36
CA TRP A 438 -7.63 -1.82 -19.21
C TRP A 438 -6.96 -0.66 -19.92
N THR A 439 -5.74 -0.34 -19.53
CA THR A 439 -4.93 0.66 -20.24
C THR A 439 -3.95 -0.01 -21.19
N ARG A 440 -3.78 0.53 -22.40
CA ARG A 440 -2.74 0.09 -23.33
C ARG A 440 -2.24 1.26 -24.16
N GLY A 441 -0.94 1.50 -24.17
CA GLY A 441 -0.31 2.51 -25.03
C GLY A 441 -0.87 3.92 -24.81
N GLY A 442 -1.25 4.24 -23.57
CA GLY A 442 -1.83 5.54 -23.23
C GLY A 442 -3.29 5.71 -23.65
N LYS A 443 -4.04 4.61 -23.81
CA LYS A 443 -5.49 4.62 -23.98
C LYS A 443 -6.17 3.80 -22.92
N LEU A 444 -7.30 4.28 -22.39
CA LEU A 444 -8.23 3.47 -21.62
C LEU A 444 -9.17 2.76 -22.58
N LEU A 445 -9.21 1.43 -22.49
CA LEU A 445 -9.97 0.55 -23.36
C LEU A 445 -11.08 -0.15 -22.58
N ARG A 446 -12.20 -0.44 -23.25
CA ARG A 446 -13.34 -1.23 -22.76
C ARG A 446 -13.58 -2.41 -23.69
N SER A 447 -13.87 -3.59 -23.15
CA SER A 447 -14.24 -4.77 -23.95
C SER A 447 -15.64 -4.65 -24.56
N GLY A 448 -15.80 -5.06 -25.81
CA GLY A 448 -17.10 -5.14 -26.50
C GLY A 448 -17.69 -3.79 -26.90
N ARG A 449 -18.77 -3.83 -27.71
CA ARG A 449 -19.51 -2.64 -28.13
C ARG A 449 -20.35 -2.07 -26.98
N PRO A 450 -20.53 -0.73 -26.87
CA PRO A 450 -21.46 -0.12 -25.92
C PRO A 450 -22.86 -0.72 -26.03
N GLY A 451 -23.47 -1.09 -24.90
CA GLY A 451 -24.80 -1.69 -24.86
C GLY A 451 -24.90 -3.18 -25.25
N ALA A 452 -23.80 -3.82 -25.67
CA ALA A 452 -23.75 -5.28 -25.85
C ALA A 452 -23.28 -5.98 -24.56
N ALA A 453 -23.75 -7.21 -24.33
CA ALA A 453 -23.15 -8.09 -23.32
C ALA A 453 -21.69 -8.35 -23.71
N ALA A 454 -20.72 -7.99 -22.86
CA ALA A 454 -19.31 -8.08 -23.24
C ALA A 454 -18.90 -9.53 -23.49
N LEU A 455 -18.64 -9.87 -24.74
CA LEU A 455 -18.00 -11.12 -25.11
C LEU A 455 -17.10 -10.89 -26.32
N SER A 456 -15.81 -11.18 -26.11
CA SER A 456 -14.66 -11.20 -27.03
C SER A 456 -13.74 -9.97 -27.03
N GLY A 457 -12.44 -10.25 -27.17
CA GLY A 457 -11.30 -9.48 -26.69
C GLY A 457 -10.93 -8.18 -27.38
N GLU A 458 -9.63 -7.95 -27.58
CA GLU A 458 -9.14 -6.68 -28.13
C GLU A 458 -9.75 -6.36 -29.51
N ALA A 459 -10.06 -7.38 -30.31
CA ALA A 459 -10.73 -7.25 -31.60
C ALA A 459 -12.14 -6.60 -31.54
N GLY A 460 -12.70 -6.40 -30.34
CA GLY A 460 -13.93 -5.65 -30.09
C GLY A 460 -13.77 -4.53 -29.06
N ALA A 461 -12.55 -4.10 -28.75
CA ALA A 461 -12.29 -3.07 -27.75
C ALA A 461 -12.66 -1.66 -28.24
N VAL A 462 -13.22 -0.85 -27.36
CA VAL A 462 -13.56 0.55 -27.61
C VAL A 462 -12.68 1.46 -26.78
N ALA A 463 -12.08 2.45 -27.42
CA ALA A 463 -11.29 3.48 -26.75
C ALA A 463 -12.22 4.44 -25.99
N MET A 464 -12.06 4.47 -24.67
CA MET A 464 -12.80 5.37 -23.78
C MET A 464 -12.16 6.77 -23.76
N GLY A 465 -10.83 6.84 -23.98
CA GLY A 465 -10.09 8.08 -24.20
C GLY A 465 -8.61 7.93 -23.87
N ASP A 466 -7.88 9.04 -23.97
CA ASP A 466 -6.43 9.07 -23.79
C ASP A 466 -6.04 9.22 -22.32
N VAL A 467 -5.06 8.43 -21.88
CA VAL A 467 -4.52 8.41 -20.52
C VAL A 467 -2.99 8.35 -20.57
N LEU A 468 -2.33 8.46 -19.43
CA LEU A 468 -0.86 8.40 -19.38
C LEU A 468 -0.38 6.96 -19.18
N ALA A 469 0.27 6.41 -20.21
CA ALA A 469 0.82 5.06 -20.20
C ALA A 469 1.77 4.87 -19.00
N GLY A 470 1.60 3.76 -18.28
CA GLY A 470 2.41 3.40 -17.12
C GLY A 470 2.21 4.24 -15.85
N GLN A 471 1.38 5.30 -15.91
CA GLN A 471 1.15 6.22 -14.77
C GLN A 471 -0.31 6.24 -14.30
N THR A 472 -1.21 5.65 -15.09
CA THR A 472 -2.65 5.75 -14.84
C THR A 472 -3.11 4.68 -13.87
N VAL A 473 -3.78 5.12 -12.80
CA VAL A 473 -4.61 4.27 -11.96
C VAL A 473 -6.08 4.59 -12.23
N PHE A 474 -6.91 3.57 -12.28
CA PHE A 474 -8.35 3.75 -12.43
C PHE A 474 -9.12 2.63 -11.75
N TRP A 475 -10.39 2.92 -11.46
CA TRP A 475 -11.38 1.98 -10.97
C TRP A 475 -12.67 2.19 -11.74
N VAL A 476 -13.49 1.15 -11.79
CA VAL A 476 -14.75 1.17 -12.53
C VAL A 476 -15.88 0.63 -11.65
N GLY A 477 -16.94 1.42 -11.54
CA GLY A 477 -18.19 1.01 -10.91
C GLY A 477 -19.20 0.50 -11.94
N PRO A 478 -20.45 0.27 -11.53
CA PRO A 478 -21.50 -0.18 -12.43
C PRO A 478 -21.88 0.82 -13.52
N ARG A 479 -21.78 2.12 -13.25
CA ARG A 479 -22.27 3.21 -14.14
C ARG A 479 -21.16 4.09 -14.71
N PHE A 480 -20.12 4.33 -13.94
CA PHE A 480 -19.01 5.21 -14.32
C PHE A 480 -17.74 4.73 -13.64
N GLY A 481 -16.59 5.20 -14.11
CA GLY A 481 -15.31 5.00 -13.48
C GLY A 481 -14.62 6.31 -13.12
N LEU A 482 -13.61 6.18 -12.28
CA LEU A 482 -12.77 7.27 -11.79
C LEU A 482 -11.31 6.84 -11.96
N GLY A 483 -10.47 7.73 -12.46
CA GLY A 483 -9.05 7.49 -12.56
C GLY A 483 -8.24 8.77 -12.42
N PHE A 484 -6.93 8.60 -12.23
CA PHE A 484 -5.99 9.71 -12.25
C PHE A 484 -4.59 9.23 -12.63
N TYR A 485 -3.74 10.17 -12.99
CA TYR A 485 -2.29 9.96 -13.10
C TYR A 485 -1.54 11.18 -12.56
N ARG A 486 -0.36 10.93 -12.00
CA ARG A 486 0.55 11.97 -11.50
C ARG A 486 1.95 11.71 -12.04
N ALA A 487 2.52 12.67 -12.75
CA ALA A 487 3.84 12.56 -13.35
C ALA A 487 4.53 13.94 -13.38
N GLY A 488 5.64 14.07 -12.66
CA GLY A 488 6.29 15.35 -12.40
C GLY A 488 5.30 16.40 -11.85
N ASN A 489 5.23 17.56 -12.51
CA ASN A 489 4.35 18.66 -12.13
C ASN A 489 2.87 18.44 -12.53
N VAL A 490 2.55 17.37 -13.27
CA VAL A 490 1.19 17.11 -13.78
C VAL A 490 0.45 16.18 -12.83
N SER A 491 -0.75 16.57 -12.42
CA SER A 491 -1.72 15.70 -11.74
C SER A 491 -3.08 15.89 -12.40
N ILE A 492 -3.59 14.84 -13.05
CA ILE A 492 -4.86 14.88 -13.77
C ILE A 492 -5.76 13.78 -13.22
N ALA A 493 -6.99 14.14 -12.87
CA ALA A 493 -8.04 13.20 -12.48
C ALA A 493 -9.18 13.27 -13.51
N PHE A 494 -9.86 12.16 -13.72
CA PHE A 494 -10.92 12.06 -14.69
C PHE A 494 -12.02 11.09 -14.26
N VAL A 495 -13.25 11.37 -14.68
CA VAL A 495 -14.36 10.41 -14.65
C VAL A 495 -14.72 9.99 -16.07
N PHE A 496 -15.31 8.81 -16.22
CA PHE A 496 -15.78 8.31 -17.52
C PHE A 496 -17.05 7.48 -17.35
N ASP A 497 -17.96 7.57 -18.32
CA ASP A 497 -19.15 6.72 -18.37
C ASP A 497 -18.72 5.28 -18.67
N ALA A 498 -19.28 4.29 -17.96
CA ALA A 498 -18.86 2.89 -18.11
C ALA A 498 -19.24 2.30 -19.48
N GLU A 499 -20.21 2.90 -20.19
CA GLU A 499 -20.71 2.44 -21.48
C GLU A 499 -20.28 3.35 -22.63
N ARG A 500 -20.19 4.67 -22.40
CA ARG A 500 -19.99 5.67 -23.45
C ARG A 500 -18.54 6.17 -23.50
N PRO A 501 -17.92 6.21 -24.70
CA PRO A 501 -16.61 6.84 -24.87
C PRO A 501 -16.60 8.31 -24.42
N GLY A 502 -15.47 8.74 -23.87
CA GLY A 502 -15.23 10.09 -23.37
C GLY A 502 -14.68 10.07 -21.96
N LEU A 503 -13.62 10.86 -21.73
CA LEU A 503 -13.11 11.16 -20.40
C LEU A 503 -13.44 12.61 -20.07
N LYS A 504 -13.93 12.85 -18.86
CA LYS A 504 -14.04 14.19 -18.30
C LYS A 504 -12.84 14.41 -17.38
N ASP A 505 -11.80 15.06 -17.88
CA ASP A 505 -10.53 15.31 -17.21
C ASP A 505 -10.47 16.63 -16.42
N THR A 506 -11.64 17.28 -16.23
CA THR A 506 -11.79 18.53 -15.48
C THR A 506 -12.03 18.31 -13.99
N VAL A 507 -11.88 17.08 -13.51
CA VAL A 507 -12.07 16.72 -12.09
C VAL A 507 -10.98 17.37 -11.25
N LYS A 508 -11.37 18.33 -10.40
CA LYS A 508 -10.47 19.01 -9.47
C LYS A 508 -10.32 18.19 -8.20
N LEU A 509 -9.49 17.14 -8.25
CA LEU A 509 -9.27 16.27 -7.12
C LEU A 509 -8.32 16.92 -6.09
N PRO A 510 -8.70 16.99 -4.79
CA PRO A 510 -7.83 17.51 -3.74
C PRO A 510 -6.83 16.44 -3.30
N PHE A 511 -5.76 16.25 -4.08
CA PHE A 511 -4.69 15.32 -3.70
C PHE A 511 -4.07 15.71 -2.35
N PRO A 512 -3.74 14.74 -1.48
CA PRO A 512 -2.92 15.03 -0.31
C PRO A 512 -1.52 15.47 -0.76
N GLY A 513 -0.86 16.28 0.08
CA GLY A 513 0.55 16.60 -0.09
C GLY A 513 1.44 15.36 0.07
N GLY A 514 2.72 15.50 -0.26
CA GLY A 514 3.70 14.42 -0.06
C GLY A 514 3.61 13.27 -1.09
N LYS A 515 4.17 12.11 -0.70
CA LYS A 515 4.30 10.93 -1.56
C LYS A 515 3.07 10.06 -1.44
N LEU A 516 2.28 9.93 -2.52
CA LEU A 516 1.16 8.99 -2.55
C LEU A 516 1.71 7.55 -2.53
N THR A 517 1.29 6.75 -1.55
CA THR A 517 1.74 5.36 -1.37
C THR A 517 0.70 4.35 -1.79
N SER A 518 -0.59 4.68 -1.69
CA SER A 518 -1.67 3.79 -2.07
C SER A 518 -2.93 4.57 -2.45
N ALA A 519 -3.77 3.94 -3.25
CA ALA A 519 -5.09 4.45 -3.60
C ALA A 519 -6.06 3.29 -3.83
N THR A 520 -7.33 3.49 -3.48
CA THR A 520 -8.42 2.57 -3.82
C THR A 520 -9.72 3.34 -3.98
N CYS A 521 -10.67 2.77 -4.70
CA CYS A 521 -11.98 3.40 -4.90
C CYS A 521 -13.10 2.38 -4.84
N VAL A 522 -14.21 2.76 -4.21
CA VAL A 522 -15.46 1.99 -4.22
C VAL A 522 -16.60 2.86 -4.74
N PHE A 523 -17.57 2.23 -5.38
CA PHE A 523 -18.67 2.93 -6.05
C PHE A 523 -20.00 2.52 -5.45
N ASP A 524 -20.96 3.44 -5.45
CA ASP A 524 -22.35 3.09 -5.16
C ASP A 524 -22.85 2.01 -6.14
N GLY A 525 -23.70 1.11 -5.64
CA GLY A 525 -24.36 0.09 -6.44
C GLY A 525 -25.27 0.67 -7.54
N ALA A 526 -25.76 -0.20 -8.44
CA ALA A 526 -26.47 0.20 -9.65
C ALA A 526 -27.85 0.87 -9.44
N ALA A 527 -28.39 0.91 -8.21
CA ALA A 527 -29.72 1.43 -7.93
C ALA A 527 -29.68 2.74 -7.11
N PRO A 528 -30.13 3.87 -7.67
CA PRO A 528 -30.58 4.98 -6.86
C PRO A 528 -32.10 4.96 -6.74
N ARG A 529 -32.60 5.03 -5.51
CA ARG A 529 -33.73 5.93 -5.26
C ARG A 529 -33.20 7.35 -5.53
N ALA A 530 -33.51 7.90 -6.70
CA ALA A 530 -33.42 9.32 -7.06
C ALA A 530 -32.04 10.08 -6.97
N GLY A 531 -30.90 9.42 -6.75
CA GLY A 531 -29.57 10.08 -6.66
C GLY A 531 -28.62 9.88 -7.85
N ARG A 532 -27.64 10.79 -8.02
CA ARG A 532 -26.46 10.63 -8.90
C ARG A 532 -25.48 9.60 -8.29
N GLY A 533 -24.77 8.83 -9.11
CA GLY A 533 -23.80 7.85 -8.60
C GLY A 533 -22.56 8.51 -7.97
N ARG A 534 -22.03 7.91 -6.89
CA ARG A 534 -20.80 8.37 -6.22
C ARG A 534 -19.65 7.37 -6.32
N ALA A 535 -18.45 7.92 -6.40
CA ALA A 535 -17.18 7.25 -6.21
C ALA A 535 -16.56 7.73 -4.90
N TRP A 536 -16.20 6.80 -4.02
CA TRP A 536 -15.50 7.06 -2.78
C TRP A 536 -14.04 6.71 -2.99
N LEU A 537 -13.21 7.72 -3.24
CA LEU A 537 -11.78 7.57 -3.47
C LEU A 537 -11.02 7.71 -2.16
N PHE A 538 -10.17 6.74 -1.87
CA PHE A 538 -9.28 6.74 -0.71
C PHE A 538 -7.84 6.82 -1.17
N LEU A 539 -7.09 7.75 -0.58
CA LEU A 539 -5.69 8.02 -0.89
C LEU A 539 -4.88 7.88 0.40
N ALA A 540 -3.75 7.19 0.35
CA ALA A 540 -2.76 7.19 1.41
C ALA A 540 -1.51 7.93 0.91
N ALA A 541 -0.99 8.86 1.71
CA ALA A 541 0.22 9.59 1.40
C ALA A 541 1.12 9.73 2.63
N GLU A 542 2.44 9.70 2.41
CA GLU A 542 3.41 10.09 3.42
C GLU A 542 3.65 11.59 3.37
N GLN A 543 3.33 12.27 4.47
CA GLN A 543 3.47 13.70 4.65
C GLN A 543 4.18 13.99 5.98
N ALA A 544 5.35 14.63 5.90
CA ALA A 544 6.18 14.97 7.06
C ALA A 544 6.39 13.76 8.00
N GLY A 545 6.80 12.62 7.42
CA GLY A 545 7.09 11.40 8.18
C GLY A 545 5.88 10.61 8.68
N ARG A 546 4.66 10.96 8.25
CA ARG A 546 3.40 10.34 8.69
C ARG A 546 2.55 9.85 7.53
N THR A 547 1.87 8.73 7.74
CA THR A 547 0.82 8.26 6.84
C THR A 547 -0.49 9.01 7.06
N VAL A 548 -0.91 9.79 6.08
CA VAL A 548 -2.21 10.48 6.04
C VAL A 548 -3.13 9.77 5.05
N HIS A 549 -4.35 9.49 5.48
CA HIS A 549 -5.41 8.96 4.65
C HIS A 549 -6.42 10.05 4.31
N ARG A 550 -6.77 10.17 3.04
CA ARG A 550 -7.80 11.10 2.54
C ARG A 550 -8.91 10.33 1.85
N CYS A 551 -10.16 10.62 2.22
CA CYS A 551 -11.34 10.19 1.49
C CYS A 551 -11.89 11.37 0.67
N VAL A 552 -12.14 11.17 -0.62
CA VAL A 552 -12.78 12.15 -1.51
C VAL A 552 -14.01 11.49 -2.14
N VAL A 553 -15.17 12.13 -2.00
CA VAL A 553 -16.40 11.70 -2.68
C VAL A 553 -16.56 12.48 -3.97
N VAL A 554 -16.62 11.76 -5.09
CA VAL A 554 -16.72 12.31 -6.44
C VAL A 554 -18.00 11.82 -7.09
N GLY A 555 -18.83 12.74 -7.58
CA GLY A 555 -20.02 12.41 -8.35
C GLY A 555 -19.69 11.88 -9.75
N GLU A 556 -20.65 11.24 -10.40
CA GLU A 556 -20.53 10.77 -11.80
C GLU A 556 -20.24 11.90 -12.80
N ASP A 557 -20.58 13.14 -12.44
CA ASP A 557 -20.27 14.35 -13.20
C ASP A 557 -18.87 14.91 -12.89
N GLY A 558 -18.11 14.29 -12.00
CA GLY A 558 -16.77 14.75 -11.61
C GLY A 558 -16.76 15.87 -10.57
N ALA A 559 -17.91 16.26 -10.00
CA ALA A 559 -17.96 17.19 -8.89
C ALA A 559 -17.45 16.53 -7.60
N VAL A 560 -16.63 17.24 -6.83
CA VAL A 560 -16.20 16.80 -5.49
C VAL A 560 -17.29 17.19 -4.49
N GLU A 561 -17.93 16.20 -3.88
CA GLU A 561 -19.05 16.41 -2.94
C GLU A 561 -18.60 16.56 -1.49
N ALA A 562 -17.54 15.86 -1.09
CA ALA A 562 -17.00 15.90 0.27
C ALA A 562 -15.56 15.40 0.33
N VAL A 563 -14.83 15.84 1.36
CA VAL A 563 -13.46 15.41 1.67
C VAL A 563 -13.34 15.16 3.17
N ALA A 564 -12.58 14.14 3.56
CA ALA A 564 -12.13 13.96 4.95
C ALA A 564 -10.69 13.46 4.98
N ASP A 565 -9.97 13.88 6.01
CA ASP A 565 -8.61 13.43 6.32
C ASP A 565 -8.59 12.65 7.63
N GLY A 566 -7.69 11.68 7.72
CA GLY A 566 -7.46 10.84 8.90
C GLY A 566 -6.01 10.37 8.94
N GLU A 567 -5.57 9.92 10.11
CA GLU A 567 -4.23 9.37 10.31
C GLU A 567 -4.24 7.86 10.08
N GLY A 568 -3.25 7.34 9.34
CA GLY A 568 -3.11 5.91 9.11
C GLY A 568 -2.90 5.15 10.42
N GLY A 569 -3.63 4.05 10.62
CA GLY A 569 -3.63 3.29 11.88
C GLY A 569 -4.36 3.97 13.05
N GLY A 570 -4.79 5.24 12.91
CA GLY A 570 -5.65 5.90 13.88
C GLY A 570 -7.04 5.30 13.80
N GLY A 571 -7.47 4.57 14.84
CA GLY A 571 -8.64 3.66 14.89
C GLY A 571 -10.04 4.19 14.51
N SER A 572 -10.12 5.34 13.83
CA SER A 572 -11.24 5.84 13.05
C SER A 572 -11.59 4.95 11.85
N TRP A 573 -12.74 5.21 11.22
CA TRP A 573 -13.15 4.57 9.97
C TRP A 573 -12.19 4.83 8.79
N LEU A 574 -11.41 5.92 8.84
CA LEU A 574 -10.42 6.28 7.83
C LEU A 574 -8.99 5.80 8.19
N GLY A 575 -8.82 5.07 9.31
CA GLY A 575 -7.53 4.53 9.73
C GLY A 575 -6.92 3.49 8.78
N ALA A 576 -7.72 2.92 7.87
CA ALA A 576 -7.28 2.01 6.81
C ALA A 576 -8.00 2.32 5.49
N LEU A 577 -7.34 2.04 4.35
CA LEU A 577 -7.93 2.14 3.00
C LEU A 577 -8.82 0.93 2.66
N THR A 578 -8.59 -0.22 3.30
CA THR A 578 -9.37 -1.45 3.13
C THR A 578 -10.66 -1.44 3.93
N GLY A 579 -11.50 -2.46 3.76
CA GLY A 579 -12.76 -2.59 4.49
C GLY A 579 -13.82 -1.57 4.11
N LYS A 580 -13.75 -1.01 2.91
CA LYS A 580 -14.68 -0.01 2.40
C LYS A 580 -15.68 -0.66 1.46
N CYS A 581 -16.96 -0.30 1.60
CA CYS A 581 -18.00 -0.69 0.67
C CYS A 581 -19.04 0.43 0.59
N ALA A 582 -19.29 0.93 -0.61
CA ALA A 582 -20.33 1.92 -0.85
C ALA A 582 -21.65 1.21 -1.19
N ALA A 583 -22.74 1.69 -0.60
CA ALA A 583 -24.07 1.18 -0.83
C ALA A 583 -25.10 2.30 -0.69
N SER A 584 -25.94 2.47 -1.71
CA SER A 584 -27.10 3.37 -1.67
C SER A 584 -26.79 4.79 -1.15
N GLY A 585 -25.64 5.36 -1.53
CA GLY A 585 -25.26 6.74 -1.20
C GLY A 585 -24.56 6.91 0.16
N PHE A 586 -24.33 5.83 0.90
CA PHE A 586 -23.51 5.81 2.12
C PHE A 586 -22.33 4.85 1.98
N LEU A 587 -21.36 4.99 2.87
CA LEU A 587 -20.19 4.14 2.97
C LEU A 587 -20.28 3.28 4.23
N LEU A 588 -20.03 1.98 4.09
CA LEU A 588 -19.72 1.08 5.20
C LEU A 588 -18.20 0.92 5.29
N SER A 589 -17.67 1.07 6.50
CA SER A 589 -16.27 0.85 6.81
C SER A 589 -16.11 -0.19 7.92
N ALA A 590 -15.37 -1.25 7.66
CA ALA A 590 -14.94 -2.19 8.68
C ALA A 590 -13.84 -1.56 9.55
N THR A 591 -13.97 -1.72 10.87
CA THR A 591 -12.96 -1.34 11.86
C THR A 591 -12.75 -2.49 12.83
N ASP A 592 -11.70 -2.44 13.65
CA ASP A 592 -11.49 -3.43 14.72
C ASP A 592 -12.54 -3.34 15.85
N GLY A 593 -13.35 -2.27 15.85
CA GLY A 593 -14.51 -2.05 16.73
C GLY A 593 -15.86 -2.46 16.12
N GLY A 594 -15.90 -2.96 14.88
CA GLY A 594 -17.13 -3.23 14.12
C GLY A 594 -17.29 -2.35 12.88
N VAL A 595 -18.39 -2.54 12.17
CA VAL A 595 -18.75 -1.76 10.97
C VAL A 595 -19.28 -0.39 11.38
N VAL A 596 -18.88 0.63 10.64
CA VAL A 596 -19.31 2.02 10.79
C VAL A 596 -19.95 2.50 9.49
N ARG A 597 -21.03 3.28 9.59
CA ARG A 597 -21.71 3.93 8.45
C ARG A 597 -21.33 5.40 8.39
N VAL A 598 -20.86 5.84 7.23
CA VAL A 598 -20.44 7.21 6.93
C VAL A 598 -21.30 7.77 5.80
N GLU A 599 -21.74 9.02 5.95
CA GLU A 599 -22.59 9.71 4.98
C GLU A 599 -22.04 11.09 4.64
N VAL A 600 -22.35 11.56 3.43
CA VAL A 600 -22.16 12.96 3.05
C VAL A 600 -23.30 13.79 3.66
N ARG A 601 -22.98 14.70 4.58
CA ARG A 601 -23.93 15.65 5.18
C ARG A 601 -23.35 17.06 5.14
N GLY A 602 -24.01 17.97 4.42
CA GLY A 602 -23.56 19.37 4.31
C GLY A 602 -22.15 19.53 3.74
N GLY A 603 -21.72 18.66 2.82
CA GLY A 603 -20.37 18.66 2.24
C GLY A 603 -19.27 18.03 3.11
N ALA A 604 -19.63 17.49 4.29
CA ALA A 604 -18.72 16.78 5.18
C ALA A 604 -19.02 15.28 5.20
N LEU A 605 -18.01 14.46 5.52
CA LEU A 605 -18.17 13.04 5.79
C LEU A 605 -18.39 12.82 7.28
N VAL A 606 -19.58 12.38 7.64
CA VAL A 606 -20.00 12.24 9.03
C VAL A 606 -20.27 10.78 9.33
N GLU A 607 -19.76 10.31 10.46
CA GLU A 607 -20.14 9.03 11.02
C GLU A 607 -21.57 9.11 11.56
N THR A 608 -22.46 8.26 11.06
CA THR A 608 -23.91 8.35 11.33
C THR A 608 -24.46 7.16 12.10
N ARG A 609 -23.79 6.00 12.06
CA ARG A 609 -24.19 4.81 12.81
C ARG A 609 -22.99 3.90 13.02
N GLN A 610 -22.91 3.25 14.18
CA GLN A 610 -21.98 2.18 14.48
C GLN A 610 -22.74 0.87 14.68
N PHE A 611 -22.13 -0.24 14.27
CA PHE A 611 -22.67 -1.59 14.43
C PHE A 611 -21.70 -2.44 15.29
N PRO A 612 -21.56 -2.17 16.59
CA PRO A 612 -20.58 -2.85 17.44
C PRO A 612 -20.80 -4.36 17.53
N GLY A 613 -22.03 -4.86 17.35
CA GLY A 613 -22.32 -6.30 17.27
C GLY A 613 -21.62 -7.04 16.12
N THR A 614 -21.07 -6.32 15.15
CA THR A 614 -20.27 -6.89 14.05
C THR A 614 -18.78 -7.07 14.41
N GLU A 615 -18.30 -6.50 15.52
CA GLU A 615 -16.89 -6.54 15.94
C GLU A 615 -16.25 -7.94 15.95
N PRO A 616 -16.95 -9.04 16.33
CA PRO A 616 -16.38 -10.38 16.26
C PRO A 616 -16.13 -10.90 14.84
N PHE A 617 -16.79 -10.31 13.84
CA PHE A 617 -16.84 -10.83 12.47
C PHE A 617 -16.11 -9.96 11.46
N VAL A 618 -15.67 -8.75 11.83
CA VAL A 618 -14.96 -7.83 10.95
C VAL A 618 -13.65 -7.34 11.55
N THR A 619 -12.74 -6.96 10.66
CA THR A 619 -11.48 -6.29 10.98
C THR A 619 -11.24 -5.17 9.96
N GLN A 620 -10.33 -4.26 10.25
CA GLN A 620 -9.92 -3.23 9.27
C GLN A 620 -9.35 -3.80 7.94
N ALA A 621 -8.89 -5.06 7.93
CA ALA A 621 -8.38 -5.73 6.72
C ALA A 621 -9.45 -6.54 5.96
N SER A 622 -10.63 -6.74 6.54
CA SER A 622 -11.72 -7.46 5.88
C SER A 622 -12.15 -6.72 4.62
N ARG A 623 -12.49 -7.44 3.55
CA ARG A 623 -13.15 -6.85 2.37
C ARG A 623 -14.66 -6.90 2.57
N LEU A 624 -15.34 -5.78 2.36
CA LEU A 624 -16.79 -5.69 2.48
C LEU A 624 -17.42 -5.68 1.08
N LEU A 625 -18.43 -6.53 0.86
CA LEU A 625 -19.23 -6.54 -0.36
C LEU A 625 -20.70 -6.52 0.02
N VAL A 626 -21.49 -5.64 -0.60
CA VAL A 626 -22.94 -5.60 -0.41
C VAL A 626 -23.59 -6.37 -1.55
N GLY A 627 -24.52 -7.26 -1.20
CA GLY A 627 -25.39 -7.93 -2.16
C GLY A 627 -26.84 -8.01 -1.66
N PRO A 628 -27.73 -8.61 -2.46
CA PRO A 628 -29.16 -8.69 -2.13
C PRO A 628 -29.45 -9.38 -0.79
N GLU A 629 -28.57 -10.28 -0.35
CA GLU A 629 -28.75 -11.08 0.86
C GLU A 629 -28.25 -10.41 2.15
N GLY A 630 -27.50 -9.31 2.04
CA GLY A 630 -26.85 -8.62 3.16
C GLY A 630 -25.42 -8.19 2.87
N LEU A 631 -24.63 -8.05 3.95
CA LEU A 631 -23.22 -7.63 3.89
C LEU A 631 -22.30 -8.85 3.97
N PHE A 632 -21.56 -9.13 2.90
CA PHE A 632 -20.52 -10.14 2.90
C PHE A 632 -19.23 -9.56 3.45
N VAL A 633 -18.65 -10.26 4.41
CA VAL A 633 -17.32 -10.02 4.95
C VAL A 633 -16.39 -11.09 4.40
N VAL A 634 -15.41 -10.66 3.61
CA VAL A 634 -14.43 -11.53 2.97
C VAL A 634 -13.08 -11.32 3.65
N ASP A 635 -12.71 -12.28 4.48
CA ASP A 635 -11.39 -12.36 5.10
C ASP A 635 -10.44 -13.23 4.26
N ALA A 636 -9.24 -13.50 4.76
CA ALA A 636 -8.25 -14.32 4.08
C ALA A 636 -8.73 -15.76 3.83
N GLN A 637 -9.43 -16.35 4.81
CA GLN A 637 -9.77 -17.78 4.82
C GLN A 637 -11.27 -18.07 4.99
N ALA A 638 -12.08 -17.02 5.05
CA ALA A 638 -13.51 -17.15 5.31
C ALA A 638 -14.33 -16.09 4.60
N ILE A 639 -15.56 -16.47 4.28
CA ILE A 639 -16.60 -15.52 3.87
C ILE A 639 -17.78 -15.66 4.82
N THR A 640 -18.17 -14.56 5.45
CA THR A 640 -19.30 -14.50 6.39
C THR A 640 -20.34 -13.53 5.86
N LEU A 641 -21.60 -13.97 5.78
CA LEU A 641 -22.74 -13.10 5.51
C LEU A 641 -23.26 -12.53 6.82
N LEU A 642 -23.34 -11.20 6.91
CA LEU A 642 -23.95 -10.47 7.99
C LEU A 642 -25.32 -9.93 7.56
N ARG A 643 -26.35 -10.27 8.31
CA ARG A 643 -27.64 -9.58 8.28
C ARG A 643 -27.78 -8.78 9.56
N ILE A 644 -27.88 -7.47 9.40
CA ILE A 644 -27.99 -6.50 10.49
C ILE A 644 -29.44 -6.06 10.51
N ALA A 645 -30.12 -6.25 11.65
CA ALA A 645 -31.53 -5.87 11.82
C ALA A 645 -31.73 -4.34 11.87
#